data_AF-A0A8H7N1Z6-F1
#
_entry.id   AF-A0A8H7N1Z6-F1
#
_cell.length_a   1.000
_cell.length_b   1.000
_cell.length_c   1.000
_cell.angle_alpha   90.00
_cell.angle_beta   90.00
_cell.angle_gamma   90.00
#
_symmetry.space_group_name_H-M   'P 1'
#
loop_
_entity.id
_entity.type
_entity.pdbx_description
1 polymer ?
#
loop_
_entity_poly.entity_id
_entity_poly.type
_entity_poly.pdbx_seq_one_letter_code
_entity_poly.pdbx_strand_id
1 'polypeptide(L)'
;MERVRKTYFNSLANSKAQVTKTLDELPVSSAHPFSPERTLLCRTNDGMDEIDMSSYPEEFFFNTVDLGEMGEILLRRIAGFGNHLAVFEYFQIMQAPDSTSKVPIASGQIAILAVSERTPTYYDFCFADSSCNTCCWTARNTFSGISHSGDIVNGQDLLDYVRIDSSSLTEREICVFISGYQSTKITEFLGASPALMVADHVDKILYIIPVPLDAATIEDATIRCPLVIKRGEDSLIRSILPKAATDRDMMCSTSRLESPCFLEAIQSTDFTISAPYTTAPGFIGSEDLSRITDHKHALLVTNAVTVPSFINTKETQVIRFGTNLEFKLPNQDLTKETQPSAVVLPCIFGSQLQGPIILATGRVPLNIPFTDEAAVQDYYHHLDNVVVIVDDRMTDNARNLASSYRINALFILQLTIDSEPKNPDEVLILLDSANINALTAPAGPKSLVLVQILNKFYFYRGMANRAHLNTTQLTFGFKVTSIIESEVKPQELQKLFDELPIEKINDTKEDLAAACPQLQALLNQKDLQELSMSLVKSFSTKLSNAIAPLRNAYIHFFKDEYQATDPESVKKENTLLGELRITTKHMQRDLEPVISSFANMMSSKRTSKRTHDLKWLVRQAQIKSNIESLKLMTCETLAGYLEEHAMDMGVMLLNIETNSYCRLLVNLDSAAIDASLCCDLDSRVLHLEGLDAGIILEQSQSDHNGRLRSQAGPTHPILAVPYLGQDKGIGSMLAWVC
;
A
#
# COMPACT_ATOMS: atom_id res chain seq x y z
N MET A 1 -0.94 -3.44 43.03
CA MET A 1 -0.17 -4.04 41.92
C MET A 1 -0.14 -5.56 41.95
N GLU A 2 0.12 -6.22 43.09
CA GLU A 2 0.18 -7.70 43.23
C GLU A 2 -1.04 -8.50 42.73
N ARG A 3 -2.20 -7.85 42.61
CA ARG A 3 -3.47 -8.43 42.12
C ARG A 3 -3.63 -8.40 40.60
N VAL A 4 -2.78 -7.66 39.88
CA VAL A 4 -2.85 -7.52 38.43
C VAL A 4 -2.10 -8.69 37.79
N ARG A 5 -2.75 -9.44 36.89
CA ARG A 5 -2.16 -10.59 36.18
C ARG A 5 -1.99 -10.33 34.70
N LYS A 6 -2.88 -9.53 34.11
CA LYS A 6 -2.81 -9.18 32.69
C LYS A 6 -3.38 -7.79 32.47
N THR A 7 -2.75 -7.04 31.58
CA THR A 7 -3.07 -5.65 31.33
C THR A 7 -3.58 -5.49 29.92
N TYR A 8 -4.71 -4.82 29.82
CA TYR A 8 -5.46 -4.61 28.60
C TYR A 8 -5.69 -3.12 28.43
N PHE A 9 -5.58 -2.63 27.21
CA PHE A 9 -5.94 -1.27 26.88
C PHE A 9 -6.82 -1.24 25.64
N ASN A 10 -8.10 -1.01 25.90
CA ASN A 10 -9.06 -0.64 24.89
C ASN A 10 -8.86 0.84 24.54
N SER A 11 -8.30 1.11 23.36
CA SER A 11 -8.03 2.46 22.86
C SER A 11 -9.28 3.24 22.43
N LEU A 12 -10.47 2.65 22.57
CA LEU A 12 -11.76 3.30 22.28
C LEU A 12 -12.59 3.56 23.54
N ALA A 13 -12.23 2.97 24.68
CA ALA A 13 -12.96 3.14 25.93
C ALA A 13 -12.63 4.49 26.59
N ASN A 14 -13.58 5.42 26.54
CA ASN A 14 -13.39 6.80 27.00
C ASN A 14 -13.98 7.09 28.40
N SER A 15 -14.59 6.08 29.05
CA SER A 15 -15.21 6.21 30.38
C SER A 15 -14.96 4.99 31.25
N LYS A 16 -14.95 5.17 32.58
CA LYS A 16 -14.81 4.07 33.56
C LYS A 16 -15.84 2.97 33.32
N ALA A 17 -17.10 3.33 33.02
CA ALA A 17 -18.16 2.36 32.75
C ALA A 17 -17.87 1.45 31.53
N GLN A 18 -17.31 2.01 30.45
CA GLN A 18 -16.91 1.22 29.28
C GLN A 18 -15.70 0.33 29.57
N VAL A 19 -14.75 0.83 30.37
CA VAL A 19 -13.60 0.03 30.82
C VAL A 19 -14.06 -1.12 31.72
N THR A 20 -14.94 -0.87 32.69
CA THR A 20 -15.55 -1.90 33.54
C THR A 20 -16.24 -2.97 32.71
N LYS A 21 -17.08 -2.57 31.74
CA LYS A 21 -17.73 -3.52 30.83
C LYS A 21 -16.72 -4.36 30.05
N THR A 22 -15.64 -3.75 29.57
CA THR A 22 -14.56 -4.48 28.88
C THR A 22 -13.88 -5.48 29.82
N LEU A 23 -13.61 -5.09 31.07
CA LEU A 23 -12.97 -5.96 32.06
C LEU A 23 -13.90 -7.08 32.54
N ASP A 24 -15.23 -6.86 32.60
CA ASP A 24 -16.23 -7.87 32.97
C ASP A 24 -16.29 -9.06 32.01
N GLU A 25 -15.76 -8.92 30.80
CA GLU A 25 -15.63 -9.99 29.80
C GLU A 25 -14.27 -10.70 29.86
N LEU A 26 -13.30 -10.18 30.64
CA LEU A 26 -11.92 -10.67 30.71
C LEU A 26 -11.62 -11.41 32.03
N PRO A 27 -10.65 -12.35 32.09
CA PRO A 27 -10.38 -13.12 33.31
C PRO A 27 -10.18 -12.27 34.57
N VAL A 28 -10.51 -12.81 35.74
CA VAL A 28 -10.20 -12.15 37.02
C VAL A 28 -8.71 -11.82 37.08
N SER A 29 -8.37 -10.67 37.66
CA SER A 29 -7.04 -10.05 37.68
C SER A 29 -6.62 -9.35 36.37
N SER A 30 -7.53 -9.19 35.42
CA SER A 30 -7.35 -8.30 34.27
C SER A 30 -7.44 -6.85 34.71
N ALA A 31 -6.56 -6.00 34.19
CA ALA A 31 -6.54 -4.58 34.53
C ALA A 31 -6.42 -3.67 33.30
N HIS A 32 -6.96 -2.47 33.39
CA HIS A 32 -6.95 -1.47 32.31
C HIS A 32 -6.64 -0.07 32.88
N PRO A 33 -5.65 0.66 32.30
CA PRO A 33 -5.27 1.98 32.79
C PRO A 33 -6.29 3.06 32.41
N PHE A 34 -6.71 3.86 33.40
CA PHE A 34 -7.63 4.98 33.22
C PHE A 34 -6.97 6.31 33.65
N SER A 35 -6.46 7.03 32.65
CA SER A 35 -5.50 8.14 32.84
C SER A 35 -6.00 9.50 33.35
N PRO A 36 -7.29 9.89 33.41
CA PRO A 36 -7.64 11.18 34.02
C PRO A 36 -7.18 11.26 35.49
N GLU A 37 -7.06 10.11 36.15
CA GLU A 37 -6.78 9.99 37.59
C GLU A 37 -5.47 9.24 37.91
N ARG A 38 -4.74 8.76 36.90
CA ARG A 38 -3.63 7.77 37.06
C ARG A 38 -4.05 6.54 37.87
N THR A 39 -5.24 6.05 37.58
CA THR A 39 -5.85 4.91 38.29
C THR A 39 -5.90 3.70 37.37
N LEU A 40 -5.63 2.52 37.92
CA LEU A 40 -5.80 1.25 37.25
C LEU A 40 -7.08 0.58 37.73
N LEU A 41 -7.99 0.27 36.81
CA LEU A 41 -9.17 -0.53 37.10
C LEU A 41 -8.78 -2.00 36.98
N CYS A 42 -8.97 -2.78 38.04
CA CYS A 42 -8.60 -4.19 38.10
C CYS A 42 -9.81 -5.04 38.46
N ARG A 43 -10.13 -6.04 37.63
CA ARG A 43 -11.14 -7.05 37.96
C ARG A 43 -10.63 -7.95 39.07
N THR A 44 -11.41 -8.13 40.11
CA THR A 44 -11.15 -9.05 41.22
C THR A 44 -12.31 -10.05 41.36
N ASN A 45 -12.17 -11.02 42.27
CA ASN A 45 -13.26 -11.94 42.58
C ASN A 45 -14.48 -11.22 43.19
N ASP A 46 -14.25 -10.08 43.85
CA ASP A 46 -15.27 -9.32 44.58
C ASP A 46 -15.82 -8.12 43.80
N GLY A 47 -15.34 -7.89 42.56
CA GLY A 47 -15.80 -6.80 41.70
C GLY A 47 -14.66 -6.08 40.98
N MET A 48 -14.69 -4.75 40.98
CA MET A 48 -13.65 -3.90 40.38
C MET A 48 -12.93 -3.12 41.48
N ASP A 49 -11.61 -3.28 41.55
CA ASP A 49 -10.74 -2.49 42.42
C ASP A 49 -10.13 -1.32 41.62
N GLU A 50 -10.03 -0.16 42.27
CA GLU A 50 -9.26 0.98 41.77
C GLU A 50 -7.89 1.02 42.45
N ILE A 51 -6.80 0.97 41.68
CA ILE A 51 -5.44 1.00 42.18
C ILE A 51 -4.78 2.32 41.74
N ASP A 52 -4.38 3.15 42.69
CA ASP A 52 -3.63 4.39 42.42
C ASP A 52 -2.21 4.09 41.94
N MET A 53 -1.84 4.63 40.79
CA MET A 53 -0.52 4.52 40.19
C MET A 53 0.30 5.81 40.24
N SER A 54 -0.23 6.88 40.85
CA SER A 54 0.39 8.22 40.86
C SER A 54 1.81 8.26 41.44
N SER A 55 2.14 7.33 42.34
CA SER A 55 3.44 7.20 43.00
C SER A 55 4.52 6.45 42.19
N TYR A 56 4.16 5.83 41.06
CA TYR A 56 5.10 5.07 40.23
C TYR A 56 5.52 5.89 38.99
N PRO A 57 6.82 6.07 38.72
CA PRO A 57 7.28 6.71 37.48
C PRO A 57 7.01 5.82 36.26
N GLU A 58 6.88 6.38 35.06
CA GLU A 58 6.67 5.60 33.81
C GLU A 58 7.77 4.54 33.62
N GLU A 59 9.00 4.89 33.99
CA GLU A 59 10.18 4.01 33.96
C GLU A 59 10.06 2.74 34.82
N PHE A 60 9.22 2.76 35.86
CA PHE A 60 8.98 1.59 36.71
C PHE A 60 8.30 0.44 35.97
N PHE A 61 7.58 0.72 34.88
CA PHE A 61 6.84 -0.29 34.10
C PHE A 61 7.54 -0.68 32.79
N PHE A 62 8.65 -0.03 32.44
CA PHE A 62 9.50 -0.45 31.33
C PHE A 62 10.37 -1.62 31.82
N ASN A 63 9.83 -2.84 31.80
CA ASN A 63 10.63 -4.02 32.09
C ASN A 63 11.71 -4.14 30.99
N THR A 64 12.96 -3.96 31.42
CA THR A 64 14.21 -3.85 30.65
C THR A 64 14.54 -5.12 29.86
N VAL A 65 13.84 -5.34 28.74
CA VAL A 65 14.39 -6.13 27.64
C VAL A 65 14.11 -5.36 26.36
N ASP A 66 15.12 -4.64 25.87
CA ASP A 66 15.11 -4.15 24.51
C ASP A 66 15.19 -5.37 23.58
N LEU A 67 14.15 -5.63 22.81
CA LEU A 67 14.10 -6.78 21.92
C LEU A 67 15.03 -6.62 20.71
N GLY A 68 15.48 -5.40 20.40
CA GLY A 68 16.53 -5.15 19.42
C GLY A 68 17.88 -5.67 19.94
N GLU A 69 18.26 -5.26 21.15
CA GLU A 69 19.48 -5.74 21.84
C GLU A 69 19.41 -7.26 22.09
N MET A 70 18.27 -7.76 22.58
CA MET A 70 18.04 -9.20 22.75
C MET A 70 18.10 -9.93 21.39
N GLY A 71 17.58 -9.35 20.32
CA GLY A 71 17.65 -9.90 18.97
C GLY A 71 19.09 -10.08 18.49
N GLU A 72 19.93 -9.05 18.64
CA GLU A 72 21.35 -9.13 18.31
C GLU A 72 22.10 -10.15 19.17
N ILE A 73 21.85 -10.16 20.48
CA ILE A 73 22.42 -11.15 21.41
C ILE A 73 22.01 -12.57 20.99
N LEU A 74 20.74 -12.79 20.65
CA LEU A 74 20.25 -14.10 20.23
C LEU A 74 20.82 -14.54 18.89
N LEU A 75 20.92 -13.65 17.90
CA LEU A 75 21.57 -13.97 16.62
C LEU A 75 23.04 -14.36 16.81
N ARG A 76 23.78 -13.62 17.65
CA ARG A 76 25.16 -13.96 18.03
C ARG A 76 25.23 -15.35 18.65
N ARG A 77 24.37 -15.65 19.63
CA ARG A 77 24.39 -16.94 20.33
C ARG A 77 23.96 -18.10 19.42
N ILE A 78 22.94 -17.91 18.58
CA ILE A 78 22.50 -18.90 17.59
C ILE A 78 23.65 -19.25 16.64
N ALA A 79 24.37 -18.24 16.13
CA ALA A 79 25.55 -18.45 15.31
C ALA A 79 26.66 -19.21 16.06
N GLY A 80 26.84 -18.92 17.35
CA GLY A 80 27.76 -19.63 18.24
C GLY A 80 27.47 -21.13 18.35
N PHE A 81 26.22 -21.56 18.19
CA PHE A 81 25.83 -22.97 18.24
C PHE A 81 25.50 -23.56 16.85
N GLY A 82 26.17 -23.10 15.79
CA GLY A 82 25.88 -23.50 14.40
C GLY A 82 25.71 -25.01 14.17
N ASN A 83 26.49 -25.87 14.85
CA ASN A 83 26.37 -27.33 14.73
C ASN A 83 25.00 -27.89 15.18
N HIS A 84 24.26 -27.15 16.00
CA HIS A 84 22.95 -27.54 16.52
C HIS A 84 21.83 -26.66 15.98
N LEU A 85 22.09 -25.36 15.81
CA LEU A 85 21.07 -24.34 15.52
C LEU A 85 21.10 -23.80 14.08
N ALA A 86 21.96 -24.32 13.19
CA ALA A 86 21.98 -23.88 11.78
C ALA A 86 20.63 -23.99 11.05
N VAL A 87 19.74 -24.89 11.51
CA VAL A 87 18.37 -24.99 10.97
C VAL A 87 17.56 -23.70 11.14
N PHE A 88 17.93 -22.85 12.10
CA PHE A 88 17.24 -21.61 12.43
C PHE A 88 17.86 -20.35 11.80
N GLU A 89 18.88 -20.47 10.94
CA GLU A 89 19.58 -19.32 10.33
C GLU A 89 18.64 -18.36 9.57
N TYR A 90 17.54 -18.89 9.03
CA TYR A 90 16.54 -18.12 8.28
C TYR A 90 15.21 -17.95 9.02
N PHE A 91 15.17 -18.25 10.33
CA PHE A 91 13.96 -18.12 11.11
C PHE A 91 13.79 -16.67 11.58
N GLN A 92 12.54 -16.19 11.55
CA GLN A 92 12.21 -14.90 12.17
C GLN A 92 12.08 -15.08 13.68
N ILE A 93 12.76 -14.25 14.45
CA ILE A 93 12.62 -14.23 15.91
C ILE A 93 11.55 -13.20 16.26
N MET A 94 10.51 -13.62 16.99
CA MET A 94 9.45 -12.72 17.47
C MET A 94 8.96 -13.14 18.84
N GLN A 95 8.34 -12.23 19.59
CA GLN A 95 7.67 -12.62 20.83
C GLN A 95 6.42 -13.45 20.53
N ALA A 96 6.08 -14.39 21.39
CA ALA A 96 4.83 -15.14 21.27
C ALA A 96 3.61 -14.16 21.28
N PRO A 97 2.75 -14.19 20.25
CA PRO A 97 1.68 -13.19 20.08
C PRO A 97 0.52 -13.36 21.06
N ASP A 98 0.23 -14.60 21.45
CA ASP A 98 -0.88 -14.94 22.34
C ASP A 98 -0.38 -15.75 23.53
N SER A 99 -1.09 -15.64 24.66
CA SER A 99 -0.83 -16.49 25.83
C SER A 99 -1.07 -17.96 25.53
N THR A 100 -2.04 -18.29 24.68
CA THR A 100 -2.29 -19.68 24.26
C THR A 100 -2.30 -19.75 22.75
N SER A 101 -1.43 -20.59 22.18
CA SER A 101 -1.32 -20.73 20.73
C SER A 101 -0.97 -22.17 20.32
N LYS A 102 -1.16 -22.49 19.05
CA LYS A 102 -0.75 -23.77 18.45
C LYS A 102 0.48 -23.58 17.59
N VAL A 103 1.38 -24.55 17.62
CA VAL A 103 2.56 -24.64 16.75
C VAL A 103 2.62 -26.04 16.14
N PRO A 104 2.77 -26.22 14.81
CA PRO A 104 2.86 -27.55 14.21
C PRO A 104 4.05 -28.37 14.75
N ILE A 105 3.86 -29.67 15.00
CA ILE A 105 4.96 -30.53 15.47
C ILE A 105 5.78 -31.03 14.26
N ALA A 106 7.02 -30.56 14.13
CA ALA A 106 8.00 -31.16 13.24
C ALA A 106 8.71 -32.32 13.95
N SER A 107 8.22 -33.54 13.75
CA SER A 107 8.68 -34.73 14.49
C SER A 107 10.20 -34.92 14.41
N GLY A 108 10.84 -35.11 15.57
CA GLY A 108 12.27 -35.32 15.71
C GLY A 108 13.13 -34.06 15.57
N GLN A 109 12.54 -32.89 15.27
CA GLN A 109 13.23 -31.61 15.20
C GLN A 109 13.20 -30.88 16.55
N ILE A 110 14.05 -29.86 16.70
CA ILE A 110 14.11 -29.02 17.90
C ILE A 110 12.79 -28.24 18.01
N ALA A 111 12.02 -28.48 19.07
CA ALA A 111 10.71 -27.85 19.26
C ALA A 111 10.78 -26.68 20.26
N ILE A 112 11.56 -26.83 21.32
CA ILE A 112 11.73 -25.81 22.36
C ILE A 112 13.21 -25.74 22.71
N LEU A 113 13.74 -24.53 22.87
CA LEU A 113 15.12 -24.29 23.23
C LEU A 113 15.25 -23.14 24.21
N ALA A 114 16.28 -23.19 25.04
CA ALA A 114 16.69 -22.11 25.92
C ALA A 114 18.14 -21.75 25.63
N VAL A 115 18.42 -20.45 25.61
CA VAL A 115 19.78 -19.93 25.41
C VAL A 115 20.05 -18.89 26.50
N SER A 116 21.21 -18.98 27.14
CA SER A 116 21.61 -18.08 28.22
C SER A 116 23.12 -17.91 28.29
N GLU A 117 23.59 -17.02 29.16
CA GLU A 117 24.97 -17.06 29.64
C GLU A 117 25.05 -17.88 30.92
N ARG A 118 26.22 -18.48 31.17
CA ARG A 118 26.55 -19.20 32.40
C ARG A 118 26.83 -18.28 33.60
N THR A 119 26.29 -17.06 33.57
CA THR A 119 26.49 -16.04 34.60
C THR A 119 25.13 -15.75 35.24
N PRO A 120 25.00 -15.83 36.58
CA PRO A 120 26.03 -16.20 37.55
C PRO A 120 26.34 -17.72 37.58
N THR A 121 25.46 -18.56 37.03
CA THR A 121 25.60 -20.02 36.95
C THR A 121 24.81 -20.58 35.77
N TYR A 122 24.50 -21.88 35.76
CA TYR A 122 23.65 -22.52 34.75
C TYR A 122 22.16 -22.18 34.93
N TYR A 123 21.53 -21.78 33.82
CA TYR A 123 20.10 -21.55 33.68
C TYR A 123 19.44 -22.83 33.15
N ASP A 124 19.13 -23.77 34.05
CA ASP A 124 18.77 -25.13 33.65
C ASP A 124 17.36 -25.18 33.06
N PHE A 125 17.27 -25.58 31.80
CA PHE A 125 16.01 -25.79 31.09
C PHE A 125 15.45 -27.18 31.41
N CYS A 126 14.20 -27.25 31.87
CA CYS A 126 13.61 -28.48 32.39
C CYS A 126 12.11 -28.61 32.04
N PHE A 127 11.59 -29.83 32.21
CA PHE A 127 10.17 -30.16 32.04
C PHE A 127 9.66 -30.98 33.22
N ALA A 128 8.41 -30.82 33.61
CA ALA A 128 7.77 -31.56 34.69
C ALA A 128 6.33 -31.96 34.37
N ASP A 129 5.85 -33.06 34.94
CA ASP A 129 4.42 -33.40 34.96
C ASP A 129 3.79 -33.13 36.33
N SER A 130 2.47 -33.26 36.42
CA SER A 130 1.72 -33.11 37.68
C SER A 130 2.08 -34.13 38.77
N SER A 131 2.82 -35.18 38.41
CA SER A 131 3.31 -36.22 39.32
C SER A 131 4.77 -35.99 39.75
N CYS A 132 5.31 -34.79 39.51
CA CYS A 132 6.66 -34.40 39.89
C CYS A 132 7.79 -35.20 39.20
N ASN A 133 7.47 -35.94 38.14
CA ASN A 133 8.50 -36.47 37.25
C ASN A 133 9.13 -35.30 36.50
N THR A 134 10.43 -35.34 36.25
CA THR A 134 11.15 -34.25 35.59
C THR A 134 12.05 -34.75 34.47
N CYS A 135 12.20 -33.93 33.44
CA CYS A 135 13.16 -34.10 32.35
C CYS A 135 14.13 -32.91 32.39
N CYS A 136 15.43 -33.17 32.46
CA CYS A 136 16.48 -32.16 32.62
C CYS A 136 17.81 -32.66 32.03
N TRP A 137 18.91 -31.95 32.28
CA TRP A 137 20.21 -32.27 31.70
C TRP A 137 20.77 -33.64 32.08
N THR A 138 20.45 -34.16 33.27
CA THR A 138 20.79 -35.54 33.70
C THR A 138 19.74 -36.58 33.29
N ALA A 139 18.47 -36.19 33.29
CA ALA A 139 17.33 -37.06 33.02
C ALA A 139 16.67 -36.71 31.69
N ARG A 140 17.31 -37.11 30.58
CA ARG A 140 17.02 -36.54 29.26
C ARG A 140 15.81 -37.12 28.52
N ASN A 141 15.28 -38.25 28.97
CA ASN A 141 14.21 -38.99 28.28
C ASN A 141 13.12 -39.48 29.25
N THR A 142 12.79 -38.67 30.26
CA THR A 142 11.79 -39.05 31.28
C THR A 142 10.39 -39.17 30.70
N PHE A 143 10.05 -38.34 29.70
CA PHE A 143 8.73 -38.33 29.07
C PHE A 143 8.78 -38.93 27.67
N SER A 144 7.77 -39.73 27.33
CA SER A 144 7.63 -40.30 25.99
C SER A 144 7.51 -39.22 24.93
N GLY A 145 8.29 -39.35 23.85
CA GLY A 145 8.36 -38.40 22.74
C GLY A 145 9.04 -37.07 23.05
N ILE A 146 9.71 -36.94 24.21
CA ILE A 146 10.51 -35.76 24.58
C ILE A 146 11.95 -36.20 24.84
N SER A 147 12.90 -35.61 24.11
CA SER A 147 14.33 -35.85 24.29
C SER A 147 15.08 -34.54 24.51
N HIS A 148 15.69 -34.41 25.69
CA HIS A 148 16.50 -33.26 26.10
C HIS A 148 17.95 -33.39 25.61
N SER A 149 18.54 -32.29 25.14
CA SER A 149 19.95 -32.25 24.75
C SER A 149 20.90 -32.44 25.93
N GLY A 150 20.48 -31.90 27.09
CA GLY A 150 21.36 -31.51 28.19
C GLY A 150 22.21 -30.29 27.82
N ASP A 151 23.07 -29.91 28.74
CA ASP A 151 23.88 -28.69 28.61
C ASP A 151 24.83 -28.78 27.42
N ILE A 152 24.71 -27.83 26.50
CA ILE A 152 25.65 -27.61 25.42
C ILE A 152 26.29 -26.24 25.65
N VAL A 153 27.62 -26.20 25.72
CA VAL A 153 28.35 -24.97 26.07
C VAL A 153 29.21 -24.52 24.89
N ASN A 154 29.20 -23.21 24.61
CA ASN A 154 30.18 -22.56 23.75
C ASN A 154 30.69 -21.29 24.44
N GLY A 155 31.92 -21.32 24.95
CA GLY A 155 32.45 -20.22 25.75
C GLY A 155 31.64 -20.00 27.03
N GLN A 156 31.07 -18.81 27.19
CA GLN A 156 30.16 -18.48 28.30
C GLN A 156 28.69 -18.72 27.98
N ASP A 157 28.35 -18.99 26.72
CA ASP A 157 26.97 -19.23 26.32
C ASP A 157 26.59 -20.70 26.61
N LEU A 158 25.34 -20.89 27.05
CA LEU A 158 24.70 -22.16 27.34
C LEU A 158 23.48 -22.35 26.41
N LEU A 159 23.37 -23.54 25.85
CA LEU A 159 22.25 -23.99 25.03
C LEU A 159 21.68 -25.28 25.60
N ASP A 160 20.36 -25.27 25.75
CA ASP A 160 19.55 -26.45 26.01
C ASP A 160 18.42 -26.51 24.99
N TYR A 161 18.09 -27.70 24.50
CA TYR A 161 16.95 -27.87 23.63
C TYR A 161 16.27 -29.22 23.82
N VAL A 162 15.01 -29.28 23.39
CA VAL A 162 14.23 -30.50 23.34
C VAL A 162 13.78 -30.79 21.91
N ARG A 163 13.88 -32.06 21.55
CA ARG A 163 13.23 -32.62 20.37
C ARG A 163 11.94 -33.32 20.77
N ILE A 164 10.89 -33.08 19.99
CA ILE A 164 9.58 -33.70 20.18
C ILE A 164 9.30 -34.67 19.03
N ASP A 165 8.96 -35.91 19.36
CA ASP A 165 8.50 -36.91 18.39
C ASP A 165 6.97 -37.01 18.43
N SER A 166 6.30 -36.64 17.34
CA SER A 166 4.84 -36.55 17.30
C SER A 166 4.16 -37.90 17.50
N SER A 167 4.80 -39.01 17.10
CA SER A 167 4.22 -40.35 17.13
C SER A 167 4.18 -40.95 18.54
N SER A 168 5.09 -40.50 19.40
CA SER A 168 5.28 -41.03 20.75
C SER A 168 5.07 -39.99 21.86
N LEU A 169 4.77 -38.74 21.50
CA LEU A 169 4.54 -37.66 22.46
C LEU A 169 3.38 -38.01 23.39
N THR A 170 3.63 -37.89 24.69
CA THR A 170 2.63 -38.09 25.74
C THR A 170 1.41 -37.17 25.59
N GLU A 171 0.22 -37.69 25.92
CA GLU A 171 -1.02 -36.91 25.98
C GLU A 171 -1.13 -36.07 27.27
N ARG A 172 -0.20 -36.27 28.23
CA ARG A 172 -0.17 -35.51 29.48
C ARG A 172 0.26 -34.07 29.23
N GLU A 173 -0.30 -33.17 30.04
CA GLU A 173 0.16 -31.79 30.11
C GLU A 173 1.51 -31.74 30.81
N ILE A 174 2.46 -31.05 30.18
CA ILE A 174 3.83 -30.95 30.64
C ILE A 174 4.14 -29.47 30.90
N CYS A 175 4.59 -29.19 32.11
CA CYS A 175 5.12 -27.90 32.49
C CYS A 175 6.55 -27.76 31.97
N VAL A 176 6.86 -26.63 31.36
CA VAL A 176 8.20 -26.21 30.96
C VAL A 176 8.68 -25.21 31.99
N PHE A 177 9.84 -25.44 32.59
CA PHE A 177 10.33 -24.64 33.71
C PHE A 177 11.84 -24.41 33.63
N ILE A 178 12.27 -23.38 34.35
CA ILE A 178 13.67 -23.01 34.53
C ILE A 178 14.04 -23.28 35.98
N SER A 179 15.22 -23.86 36.19
CA SER A 179 15.81 -24.12 37.49
C SER A 179 17.16 -23.43 37.58
N GLY A 180 17.40 -22.64 38.63
CA GLY A 180 18.72 -22.10 38.92
C GLY A 180 19.63 -23.18 39.51
N TYR A 181 20.76 -23.45 38.86
CA TYR A 181 21.72 -24.44 39.37
C TYR A 181 22.21 -24.06 40.78
N GLN A 182 22.38 -25.05 41.66
CA GLN A 182 22.70 -24.85 43.08
C GLN A 182 21.71 -23.93 43.83
N SER A 183 20.44 -23.98 43.44
CA SER A 183 19.37 -23.14 44.01
C SER A 183 19.67 -21.64 43.85
N THR A 184 20.36 -21.26 42.78
CA THR A 184 20.59 -19.86 42.43
C THR A 184 19.26 -19.19 42.11
N LYS A 185 19.08 -17.95 42.58
CA LYS A 185 17.83 -17.22 42.34
C LYS A 185 17.73 -16.85 40.87
N ILE A 186 16.55 -17.06 40.30
CA ILE A 186 16.29 -16.74 38.88
C ILE A 186 16.49 -15.23 38.60
N THR A 187 16.31 -14.38 39.61
CA THR A 187 16.55 -12.94 39.52
C THR A 187 18.01 -12.57 39.29
N GLU A 188 18.97 -13.43 39.60
CA GLU A 188 20.40 -13.14 39.39
C GLU A 188 20.81 -13.26 37.92
N PHE A 189 19.98 -13.86 37.06
CA PHE A 189 20.20 -13.89 35.61
C PHE A 189 19.76 -12.59 34.92
N LEU A 190 19.30 -11.59 35.67
CA LEU A 190 18.98 -10.27 35.15
C LEU A 190 20.24 -9.64 34.52
N GLY A 191 20.11 -9.19 33.27
CA GLY A 191 21.23 -8.66 32.48
C GLY A 191 22.04 -9.72 31.72
N ALA A 192 21.85 -11.01 31.99
CA ALA A 192 22.44 -12.11 31.19
C ALA A 192 21.62 -12.44 29.93
N SER A 193 20.50 -11.75 29.73
CA SER A 193 19.59 -11.87 28.59
C SER A 193 19.24 -13.33 28.22
N PRO A 194 18.79 -14.17 29.16
CA PRO A 194 18.36 -15.53 28.82
C PRO A 194 17.06 -15.49 27.99
N ALA A 195 16.90 -16.43 27.08
CA ALA A 195 15.71 -16.57 26.26
C ALA A 195 15.23 -18.02 26.21
N LEU A 196 13.93 -18.20 26.43
CA LEU A 196 13.21 -19.44 26.16
C LEU A 196 12.43 -19.26 24.85
N MET A 197 12.55 -20.20 23.92
CA MET A 197 11.97 -20.10 22.59
C MET A 197 11.24 -21.38 22.19
N VAL A 198 10.15 -21.23 21.43
CA VAL A 198 9.41 -22.32 20.78
C VAL A 198 9.52 -22.16 19.28
N ALA A 199 9.89 -23.23 18.57
CA ALA A 199 10.12 -23.21 17.14
C ALA A 199 8.89 -23.64 16.34
N ASP A 200 8.50 -22.80 15.38
CA ASP A 200 7.57 -23.14 14.31
C ASP A 200 8.35 -23.37 13.01
N HIS A 201 8.48 -24.65 12.64
CA HIS A 201 9.22 -25.04 11.44
C HIS A 201 8.45 -24.83 10.14
N VAL A 202 7.11 -24.68 10.21
CA VAL A 202 6.27 -24.44 9.03
C VAL A 202 6.39 -22.99 8.61
N ASP A 203 6.19 -22.07 9.56
CA ASP A 203 6.26 -20.63 9.29
C ASP A 203 7.69 -20.07 9.40
N LYS A 204 8.64 -20.90 9.85
CA LYS A 204 10.04 -20.53 10.12
C LYS A 204 10.14 -19.39 11.13
N ILE A 205 9.52 -19.58 12.28
CA ILE A 205 9.46 -18.59 13.36
C ILE A 205 10.01 -19.18 14.65
N LEU A 206 10.87 -18.42 15.35
CA LEU A 206 11.25 -18.68 16.73
C LEU A 206 10.47 -17.72 17.64
N TYR A 207 9.52 -18.27 18.38
CA TYR A 207 8.73 -17.50 19.33
C TYR A 207 9.43 -17.41 20.68
N ILE A 208 9.84 -16.21 21.09
CA ILE A 208 10.34 -15.93 22.44
C ILE A 208 9.18 -16.01 23.43
N ILE A 209 9.36 -16.86 24.44
CA ILE A 209 8.49 -16.99 25.59
C ILE A 209 8.97 -16.01 26.66
N PRO A 210 8.11 -15.11 27.16
CA PRO A 210 8.49 -14.16 28.20
C PRO A 210 8.78 -14.92 29.50
N VAL A 211 10.00 -14.74 30.01
CA VAL A 211 10.40 -15.23 31.33
C VAL A 211 10.86 -14.04 32.15
N PRO A 212 9.95 -13.37 32.89
CA PRO A 212 10.34 -12.26 33.75
C PRO A 212 11.40 -12.68 34.76
N LEU A 213 12.40 -11.83 34.97
CA LEU A 213 13.50 -12.06 35.90
C LEU A 213 13.49 -11.04 37.05
N ASP A 214 12.48 -10.16 37.10
CA ASP A 214 12.38 -9.15 38.13
C ASP A 214 11.85 -9.72 39.46
N ALA A 215 12.42 -9.24 40.55
CA ALA A 215 12.02 -9.65 41.90
C ALA A 215 10.56 -9.27 42.23
N ALA A 216 9.96 -8.30 41.53
CA ALA A 216 8.56 -7.93 41.75
C ALA A 216 7.59 -9.02 41.25
N THR A 217 8.00 -9.81 40.27
CA THR A 217 7.19 -10.89 39.68
C THR A 217 7.48 -12.26 40.30
N ILE A 218 8.74 -12.53 40.67
CA ILE A 218 9.19 -13.85 41.13
C ILE A 218 9.86 -13.88 42.50
N GLU A 219 9.95 -12.74 43.17
CA GLU A 219 10.56 -12.64 44.49
C GLU A 219 11.97 -13.26 44.49
N ASP A 220 12.21 -14.29 45.29
CA ASP A 220 13.47 -15.03 45.40
C ASP A 220 13.38 -16.47 44.86
N ALA A 221 12.49 -16.71 43.90
CA ALA A 221 12.31 -18.02 43.28
C ALA A 221 13.61 -18.60 42.69
N THR A 222 13.80 -19.90 42.89
CA THR A 222 14.87 -20.71 42.28
C THR A 222 14.33 -21.61 41.17
N ILE A 223 13.00 -21.83 41.14
CA ILE A 223 12.27 -22.50 40.07
C ILE A 223 11.16 -21.60 39.53
N ARG A 224 11.01 -21.56 38.21
CA ARG A 224 9.94 -20.84 37.54
C ARG A 224 9.34 -21.63 36.39
N CYS A 225 8.02 -21.73 36.35
CA CYS A 225 7.23 -22.38 35.32
C CYS A 225 6.56 -21.34 34.38
N PRO A 226 7.21 -20.85 33.31
CA PRO A 226 6.60 -19.86 32.42
C PRO A 226 5.59 -20.44 31.43
N LEU A 227 5.64 -21.74 31.14
CA LEU A 227 4.94 -22.33 30.00
C LEU A 227 4.42 -23.73 30.33
N VAL A 228 3.22 -24.06 29.86
CA VAL A 228 2.67 -25.42 29.87
C VAL A 228 2.36 -25.82 28.43
N ILE A 229 2.71 -27.05 28.07
CA ILE A 229 2.50 -27.61 26.74
C ILE A 229 1.60 -28.85 26.80
N LYS A 230 0.84 -29.05 25.73
CA LYS A 230 -0.04 -30.18 25.54
C LYS A 230 -0.02 -30.62 24.08
N ARG A 231 -0.14 -31.92 23.86
CA ARG A 231 -0.35 -32.48 22.52
C ARG A 231 -1.76 -32.15 22.00
N GLY A 232 -1.83 -31.50 20.84
CA GLY A 232 -2.99 -31.53 19.94
C GLY A 232 -2.80 -32.60 18.87
N GLU A 233 -3.73 -32.73 17.92
CA GLU A 233 -3.69 -33.77 16.87
C GLU A 233 -2.33 -33.79 16.12
N ASP A 234 -2.01 -32.70 15.41
CA ASP A 234 -0.75 -32.52 14.66
C ASP A 234 0.06 -31.30 15.15
N SER A 235 -0.27 -30.77 16.33
CA SER A 235 0.29 -29.52 16.85
C SER A 235 0.60 -29.60 18.34
N LEU A 236 1.56 -28.79 18.78
CA LEU A 236 1.82 -28.51 20.17
C LEU A 236 0.98 -27.29 20.57
N ILE A 237 0.04 -27.50 21.50
CA ILE A 237 -0.68 -26.41 22.14
C ILE A 237 0.22 -25.91 23.27
N ARG A 238 0.58 -24.64 23.23
CA ARG A 238 1.38 -23.99 24.27
C ARG A 238 0.52 -22.95 24.98
N SER A 239 0.68 -22.86 26.29
CA SER A 239 0.06 -21.84 27.12
C SER A 239 1.10 -21.20 28.04
N ILE A 240 1.36 -19.92 27.83
CA ILE A 240 2.25 -19.06 28.59
C ILE A 240 1.47 -18.59 29.81
N LEU A 241 1.97 -18.90 30.99
CA LEU A 241 1.28 -18.61 32.23
C LEU A 241 1.34 -17.11 32.54
N PRO A 242 0.19 -16.43 32.75
CA PRO A 242 0.16 -15.01 33.12
C PRO A 242 0.90 -14.74 34.43
N LYS A 243 0.81 -15.70 35.37
CA LYS A 243 1.68 -15.80 36.54
C LYS A 243 2.34 -17.17 36.50
N ALA A 244 3.65 -17.18 36.32
CA ALA A 244 4.40 -18.42 36.44
C ALA A 244 4.28 -18.97 37.86
N ALA A 245 4.00 -20.26 37.98
CA ALA A 245 4.17 -20.94 39.26
C ALA A 245 5.67 -20.96 39.60
N THR A 246 6.00 -20.74 40.87
CA THR A 246 7.38 -20.60 41.33
C THR A 246 7.63 -21.43 42.57
N ASP A 247 8.89 -21.81 42.77
CA ASP A 247 9.34 -22.43 44.01
C ASP A 247 10.72 -21.91 44.43
N ARG A 248 11.12 -22.17 45.67
CA ARG A 248 12.32 -21.62 46.31
C ARG A 248 13.20 -22.72 46.88
N ASP A 249 14.47 -22.38 47.10
CA ASP A 249 15.47 -23.22 47.78
C ASP A 249 15.65 -24.63 47.19
N MET A 250 15.35 -24.79 45.90
CA MET A 250 15.46 -26.08 45.21
C MET A 250 15.99 -25.93 43.77
N MET A 251 16.57 -27.03 43.27
CA MET A 251 17.04 -27.17 41.89
C MET A 251 16.63 -28.53 41.32
N CYS A 252 16.42 -28.60 40.00
CA CYS A 252 16.18 -29.85 39.30
C CYS A 252 17.50 -30.49 38.84
N SER A 253 17.78 -31.70 39.28
CA SER A 253 19.01 -32.43 38.89
C SER A 253 18.80 -33.93 38.67
N THR A 254 17.56 -34.41 38.72
CA THR A 254 17.21 -35.82 38.54
C THR A 254 15.92 -35.98 37.73
N SER A 255 15.44 -37.21 37.58
CA SER A 255 14.17 -37.51 36.91
C SER A 255 12.93 -37.27 37.77
N ARG A 256 13.11 -36.75 39.00
CA ARG A 256 12.02 -36.40 39.91
C ARG A 256 12.39 -35.21 40.79
N LEU A 257 11.46 -34.29 40.99
CA LEU A 257 11.57 -33.19 41.94
C LEU A 257 10.20 -32.89 42.53
N GLU A 258 10.06 -33.07 43.84
CA GLU A 258 8.79 -32.78 44.53
C GLU A 258 8.60 -31.27 44.67
N SER A 259 7.81 -30.68 43.78
CA SER A 259 7.44 -29.26 43.85
C SER A 259 5.95 -29.08 43.56
N PRO A 260 5.19 -28.37 44.43
CA PRO A 260 3.79 -28.05 44.19
C PRO A 260 3.59 -27.12 42.99
N CYS A 261 4.63 -26.38 42.57
CA CYS A 261 4.52 -25.40 41.49
C CYS A 261 4.24 -26.07 40.14
N PHE A 262 4.59 -27.35 39.94
CA PHE A 262 4.28 -28.07 38.70
C PHE A 262 2.78 -28.35 38.55
N LEU A 263 2.13 -28.79 39.62
CA LEU A 263 0.69 -29.02 39.62
C LEU A 263 -0.05 -27.68 39.51
N GLU A 264 0.39 -26.65 40.24
CA GLU A 264 -0.17 -25.31 40.16
C GLU A 264 -0.10 -24.73 38.75
N ALA A 265 1.06 -24.83 38.09
CA ALA A 265 1.25 -24.41 36.71
C ALA A 265 0.22 -25.07 35.77
N ILE A 266 0.13 -26.40 35.81
CA ILE A 266 -0.78 -27.17 34.97
C ILE A 266 -2.25 -26.81 35.25
N GLN A 267 -2.65 -26.69 36.52
CA GLN A 267 -4.03 -26.35 36.89
C GLN A 267 -4.42 -24.90 36.55
N SER A 268 -3.45 -23.99 36.58
CA SER A 268 -3.67 -22.58 36.24
C SER A 268 -3.73 -22.32 34.73
N THR A 269 -3.53 -23.35 33.91
CA THR A 269 -3.45 -23.23 32.45
C THR A 269 -4.82 -23.14 31.80
N ASP A 270 -4.97 -22.19 30.87
CA ASP A 270 -6.13 -22.12 29.97
C ASP A 270 -5.72 -22.46 28.53
N PHE A 271 -6.19 -23.60 28.03
CA PHE A 271 -5.96 -24.05 26.66
C PHE A 271 -7.00 -23.53 25.65
N THR A 272 -7.89 -22.64 26.07
CA THR A 272 -8.90 -22.03 25.20
C THR A 272 -8.23 -21.11 24.19
N ILE A 273 -8.38 -21.42 22.90
CA ILE A 273 -7.93 -20.57 21.80
C ILE A 273 -9.14 -19.74 21.40
N SER A 274 -9.22 -18.51 21.90
CA SER A 274 -10.30 -17.58 21.56
C SER A 274 -10.18 -17.16 20.09
N ALA A 275 -11.28 -17.27 19.34
CA ALA A 275 -11.39 -16.65 18.02
C ALA A 275 -11.53 -15.13 18.16
N PRO A 276 -11.08 -14.33 17.17
CA PRO A 276 -11.34 -12.89 17.17
C PRO A 276 -12.86 -12.65 17.18
N TYR A 277 -13.34 -11.92 18.19
CA TYR A 277 -14.75 -11.56 18.34
C TYR A 277 -15.15 -10.51 17.29
N THR A 278 -16.16 -10.81 16.48
CA THR A 278 -16.83 -9.83 15.62
C THR A 278 -18.16 -9.44 16.25
N THR A 279 -18.32 -8.18 16.64
CA THR A 279 -19.61 -7.61 17.03
C THR A 279 -20.09 -6.64 15.95
N ALA A 280 -21.41 -6.56 15.75
CA ALA A 280 -22.05 -5.76 14.72
C ALA A 280 -21.98 -4.24 15.05
N PRO A 281 -21.88 -3.37 14.03
CA PRO A 281 -21.53 -1.96 14.21
C PRO A 281 -22.67 -1.13 14.81
N GLY A 282 -22.32 -0.19 15.68
CA GLY A 282 -23.23 0.86 16.17
C GLY A 282 -22.54 2.22 16.20
N PHE A 283 -23.11 3.24 15.56
CA PHE A 283 -22.58 4.60 15.63
C PHE A 283 -23.06 5.32 16.90
N ILE A 284 -22.20 6.10 17.57
CA ILE A 284 -22.61 7.03 18.64
C ILE A 284 -22.76 8.44 18.04
N GLY A 285 -24.02 8.90 17.94
CA GLY A 285 -24.37 10.19 17.36
C GLY A 285 -24.20 11.37 18.32
N SER A 286 -23.33 12.30 17.95
CA SER A 286 -23.31 13.72 18.37
C SER A 286 -23.06 14.56 17.11
N GLU A 287 -23.71 15.72 16.97
CA GLU A 287 -23.58 16.61 15.80
C GLU A 287 -22.13 17.11 15.56
N ASP A 288 -21.30 17.16 16.60
CA ASP A 288 -19.88 17.52 16.48
C ASP A 288 -19.00 16.33 16.05
N LEU A 289 -19.39 15.10 16.38
CA LEU A 289 -18.68 13.87 16.01
C LEU A 289 -18.99 13.46 14.57
N SER A 290 -20.17 13.80 14.02
CA SER A 290 -20.48 13.51 12.60
C SER A 290 -19.59 14.30 11.64
N ARG A 291 -19.14 15.50 12.03
CA ARG A 291 -18.19 16.31 11.24
C ARG A 291 -16.79 15.69 11.15
N ILE A 292 -16.41 14.82 12.09
CA ILE A 292 -15.13 14.10 12.08
C ILE A 292 -15.09 13.11 10.90
N THR A 293 -16.22 12.44 10.64
CA THR A 293 -16.33 11.42 9.59
C THR A 293 -16.53 11.99 8.18
N ASP A 294 -16.77 13.29 8.03
CA ASP A 294 -17.04 13.93 6.74
C ASP A 294 -15.77 14.18 5.90
N HIS A 295 -14.59 14.08 6.51
CA HIS A 295 -13.31 14.28 5.81
C HIS A 295 -12.93 13.07 4.97
N LYS A 296 -12.50 13.31 3.73
CA LYS A 296 -12.02 12.28 2.80
C LYS A 296 -10.55 11.92 2.98
N HIS A 297 -9.82 12.65 3.83
CA HIS A 297 -8.40 12.45 4.08
C HIS A 297 -8.16 12.38 5.58
N ALA A 298 -7.20 11.58 6.02
CA ALA A 298 -6.76 11.55 7.41
C ALA A 298 -5.24 11.72 7.55
N LEU A 299 -4.87 12.44 8.61
CA LEU A 299 -3.50 12.65 9.06
C LEU A 299 -3.36 12.02 10.45
N LEU A 300 -2.65 10.90 10.53
CA LEU A 300 -2.32 10.24 11.79
C LEU A 300 -0.96 10.75 12.28
N VAL A 301 -0.89 11.30 13.48
CA VAL A 301 0.31 11.94 14.02
C VAL A 301 0.62 11.48 15.44
N THR A 302 1.90 11.33 15.76
CA THR A 302 2.36 11.10 17.14
C THR A 302 2.46 12.40 17.96
N ASN A 303 2.64 12.31 19.28
CA ASN A 303 2.55 13.51 20.14
C ASN A 303 3.67 14.54 19.94
N ALA A 304 4.84 14.16 19.40
CA ALA A 304 6.01 15.04 19.27
C ALA A 304 6.31 15.52 17.85
N VAL A 305 5.54 15.10 16.83
CA VAL A 305 5.86 15.41 15.44
C VAL A 305 5.44 16.82 15.01
N THR A 306 6.09 17.31 13.96
CA THR A 306 5.74 18.53 13.25
C THR A 306 4.97 18.20 11.98
N VAL A 307 3.89 18.90 11.67
CA VAL A 307 3.15 18.64 10.43
C VAL A 307 3.77 19.45 9.29
N PRO A 308 4.21 18.82 8.19
CA PRO A 308 4.73 19.53 7.03
C PRO A 308 3.70 20.47 6.41
N SER A 309 4.15 21.62 5.90
CA SER A 309 3.27 22.68 5.39
C SER A 309 2.47 22.29 4.14
N PHE A 310 2.90 21.26 3.39
CA PHE A 310 2.17 20.78 2.22
C PHE A 310 0.91 19.97 2.58
N ILE A 311 0.71 19.61 3.85
CA ILE A 311 -0.48 18.90 4.30
C ILE A 311 -1.56 19.90 4.67
N ASN A 312 -2.67 19.90 3.93
CA ASN A 312 -3.82 20.76 4.23
C ASN A 312 -4.60 20.20 5.44
N THR A 313 -4.31 20.71 6.63
CA THR A 313 -5.00 20.31 7.87
C THR A 313 -6.45 20.78 7.97
N LYS A 314 -6.92 21.67 7.09
CA LYS A 314 -8.32 22.15 7.10
C LYS A 314 -9.30 21.16 6.44
N GLU A 315 -8.80 20.38 5.50
CA GLU A 315 -9.59 19.39 4.73
C GLU A 315 -9.25 17.95 5.12
N THR A 316 -8.42 17.78 6.16
CA THR A 316 -7.90 16.49 6.61
C THR A 316 -8.26 16.27 8.07
N GLN A 317 -8.86 15.12 8.38
CA GLN A 317 -9.10 14.73 9.76
C GLN A 317 -7.77 14.42 10.44
N VAL A 318 -7.44 15.15 11.50
CA VAL A 318 -6.23 14.91 12.29
C VAL A 318 -6.54 13.92 13.40
N ILE A 319 -5.75 12.86 13.48
CA ILE A 319 -5.87 11.79 14.47
C ILE A 319 -4.54 11.69 15.21
N ARG A 320 -4.52 11.94 16.52
CA ARG A 320 -3.32 11.77 17.34
C ARG A 320 -3.28 10.37 17.93
N PHE A 321 -2.08 9.79 17.98
CA PHE A 321 -1.85 8.52 18.64
C PHE A 321 -0.50 8.45 19.36
N GLY A 322 -0.35 7.48 20.26
CA GLY A 322 0.92 7.15 20.91
C GLY A 322 0.76 6.84 22.39
N THR A 323 0.04 7.65 23.15
CA THR A 323 -0.39 7.29 24.52
C THR A 323 -1.88 6.98 24.58
N ASN A 324 -2.65 7.65 23.75
CA ASN A 324 -4.08 7.45 23.56
C ASN A 324 -4.40 7.53 22.07
N LEU A 325 -5.66 7.34 21.71
CA LEU A 325 -6.19 7.69 20.39
C LEU A 325 -7.06 8.95 20.55
N GLU A 326 -6.81 9.98 19.75
CA GLU A 326 -7.57 11.23 19.80
C GLU A 326 -7.97 11.67 18.39
N PHE A 327 -9.26 11.93 18.17
CA PHE A 327 -9.73 12.59 16.96
C PHE A 327 -9.83 14.10 17.23
N LYS A 328 -9.05 14.92 16.52
CA LYS A 328 -9.10 16.37 16.74
C LYS A 328 -10.41 16.93 16.19
N LEU A 329 -11.03 17.81 16.98
CA LEU A 329 -12.19 18.57 16.53
C LEU A 329 -11.74 19.63 15.50
N PRO A 330 -12.61 20.02 14.55
CA PRO A 330 -12.30 21.09 13.60
C PRO A 330 -11.86 22.38 14.31
N ASN A 331 -10.81 23.03 13.80
CA ASN A 331 -10.22 24.29 14.32
C ASN A 331 -9.46 24.17 15.66
N GLN A 332 -9.15 22.95 16.13
CA GLN A 332 -8.29 22.77 17.29
C GLN A 332 -6.82 22.77 16.86
N ASP A 333 -6.01 23.69 17.39
CA ASP A 333 -4.58 23.76 17.05
C ASP A 333 -3.81 22.50 17.49
N LEU A 334 -2.86 22.11 16.65
CA LEU A 334 -1.85 21.08 16.92
C LEU A 334 -0.84 21.60 17.96
N THR A 335 -1.28 21.75 19.21
CA THR A 335 -0.37 22.05 20.32
C THR A 335 0.48 20.82 20.63
N LYS A 336 1.82 21.00 20.66
CA LYS A 336 2.74 19.96 21.14
C LYS A 336 2.47 19.72 22.62
N GLU A 337 2.35 18.46 23.04
CA GLU A 337 2.32 18.17 24.48
C GLU A 337 3.63 18.64 25.12
N THR A 338 3.54 19.26 26.30
CA THR A 338 4.68 19.83 27.04
C THR A 338 5.66 18.78 27.55
N GLN A 339 5.25 17.51 27.63
CA GLN A 339 6.11 16.37 27.92
C GLN A 339 5.70 15.18 27.06
N PRO A 340 6.45 14.86 26.00
CA PRO A 340 6.10 13.75 25.14
C PRO A 340 6.50 12.43 25.82
N SER A 341 5.59 11.44 25.80
CA SER A 341 5.84 10.09 26.33
C SER A 341 7.13 9.50 25.78
N ALA A 342 7.83 8.69 26.60
CA ALA A 342 9.02 7.96 26.19
C ALA A 342 8.74 6.89 25.11
N VAL A 343 7.47 6.47 24.97
CA VAL A 343 7.06 5.37 24.07
C VAL A 343 5.79 5.73 23.30
N VAL A 344 5.74 5.32 22.03
CA VAL A 344 4.56 5.37 21.15
C VAL A 344 3.88 4.00 21.07
N LEU A 345 2.61 3.91 21.46
CA LEU A 345 1.74 2.73 21.33
C LEU A 345 1.11 2.63 19.94
N PRO A 346 0.97 1.41 19.37
CA PRO A 346 0.37 1.18 18.05
C PRO A 346 -1.17 1.10 18.09
N CYS A 347 -1.84 2.09 18.68
CA CYS A 347 -3.30 2.07 18.89
C CYS A 347 -4.13 2.60 17.70
N ILE A 348 -3.53 2.78 16.51
CA ILE A 348 -4.15 3.50 15.39
C ILE A 348 -5.46 2.87 14.89
N PHE A 349 -5.63 1.55 15.04
CA PHE A 349 -6.80 0.82 14.56
C PHE A 349 -7.93 0.72 15.59
N GLY A 350 -7.75 1.27 16.79
CA GLY A 350 -8.70 1.07 17.88
C GLY A 350 -8.60 -0.31 18.54
N SER A 351 -7.63 -1.15 18.12
CA SER A 351 -7.43 -2.50 18.64
C SER A 351 -7.14 -2.52 20.14
N GLN A 352 -7.62 -3.55 20.84
CA GLN A 352 -7.25 -3.78 22.22
C GLN A 352 -5.78 -4.23 22.31
N LEU A 353 -4.96 -3.45 23.02
CA LEU A 353 -3.55 -3.75 23.24
C LEU A 353 -3.38 -4.56 24.54
N GLN A 354 -2.40 -5.47 24.59
CA GLN A 354 -2.13 -6.31 25.78
C GLN A 354 -0.65 -6.34 26.14
N GLY A 355 -0.29 -5.95 27.36
CA GLY A 355 1.10 -5.97 27.79
C GLY A 355 1.43 -4.97 28.91
N PRO A 356 2.54 -5.18 29.65
CA PRO A 356 2.86 -4.40 30.84
C PRO A 356 3.23 -2.94 30.51
N ILE A 357 3.82 -2.67 29.34
CA ILE A 357 4.24 -1.32 28.91
C ILE A 357 3.06 -0.33 28.85
N ILE A 358 1.86 -0.85 28.63
CA ILE A 358 0.60 -0.10 28.55
C ILE A 358 0.24 0.55 29.89
N LEU A 359 0.67 -0.04 31.02
CA LEU A 359 0.43 0.53 32.35
C LEU A 359 1.03 1.94 32.49
N ALA A 360 2.24 2.15 31.97
CA ALA A 360 2.90 3.45 32.02
C ALA A 360 2.35 4.44 30.98
N THR A 361 1.95 3.95 29.81
CA THR A 361 1.80 4.81 28.62
C THR A 361 0.36 4.96 28.14
N GLY A 362 -0.53 4.03 28.50
CA GLY A 362 -1.93 4.02 28.09
C GLY A 362 -2.73 5.14 28.74
N ARG A 363 -3.29 6.03 27.91
CA ARG A 363 -4.12 7.15 28.33
C ARG A 363 -5.52 7.08 27.73
N VAL A 364 -6.48 7.74 28.39
CA VAL A 364 -7.87 7.72 27.93
C VAL A 364 -7.99 8.40 26.57
N PRO A 365 -8.68 7.76 25.61
CA PRO A 365 -8.88 8.31 24.28
C PRO A 365 -9.84 9.49 24.30
N LEU A 366 -9.70 10.39 23.33
CA LEU A 366 -10.42 11.66 23.27
C LEU A 366 -11.20 11.80 21.95
N ASN A 367 -12.43 12.31 22.06
CA ASN A 367 -13.32 12.59 20.92
C ASN A 367 -13.52 11.41 19.97
N ILE A 368 -13.47 10.17 20.46
CA ILE A 368 -13.65 8.96 19.64
C ILE A 368 -15.10 8.92 19.11
N PRO A 369 -15.32 8.95 17.77
CA PRO A 369 -16.67 8.88 17.20
C PRO A 369 -17.14 7.43 16.99
N PHE A 370 -16.30 6.44 17.33
CA PHE A 370 -16.48 5.03 17.03
C PHE A 370 -16.69 4.19 18.29
N THR A 371 -17.48 3.13 18.20
CA THR A 371 -17.74 2.21 19.32
C THR A 371 -16.77 1.06 19.40
N ASP A 372 -16.21 0.67 18.27
CA ASP A 372 -15.46 -0.57 18.12
C ASP A 372 -14.42 -0.46 17.00
N GLU A 373 -13.55 -1.46 16.96
CA GLU A 373 -12.44 -1.57 16.02
C GLU A 373 -12.91 -1.65 14.56
N ALA A 374 -14.03 -2.33 14.31
CA ALA A 374 -14.57 -2.51 12.96
C ALA A 374 -15.04 -1.16 12.36
N ALA A 375 -15.69 -0.32 13.15
CA ALA A 375 -16.10 1.01 12.73
C ALA A 375 -14.91 1.92 12.38
N VAL A 376 -13.80 1.81 13.11
CA VAL A 376 -12.55 2.53 12.79
C VAL A 376 -11.95 2.03 11.48
N GLN A 377 -11.93 0.71 11.26
CA GLN A 377 -11.43 0.11 10.03
C GLN A 377 -12.28 0.50 8.82
N ASP A 378 -13.60 0.45 8.95
CA ASP A 378 -14.53 0.87 7.91
C ASP A 378 -14.31 2.35 7.58
N TYR A 379 -14.16 3.21 8.58
CA TYR A 379 -13.82 4.62 8.35
C TYR A 379 -12.53 4.77 7.53
N TYR A 380 -11.44 4.11 7.93
CA TYR A 380 -10.18 4.16 7.18
C TYR A 380 -10.31 3.60 5.76
N HIS A 381 -11.19 2.62 5.53
CA HIS A 381 -11.41 2.08 4.20
C HIS A 381 -12.07 3.09 3.24
N HIS A 382 -12.88 4.00 3.76
CA HIS A 382 -13.57 5.03 2.96
C HIS A 382 -12.74 6.29 2.72
N LEU A 383 -11.53 6.39 3.30
CA LEU A 383 -10.62 7.50 3.05
C LEU A 383 -9.96 7.39 1.68
N ASP A 384 -9.88 8.52 0.99
CA ASP A 384 -9.18 8.63 -0.30
C ASP A 384 -7.66 8.60 -0.08
N ASN A 385 -7.18 9.28 0.97
CA ASN A 385 -5.75 9.36 1.29
C ASN A 385 -5.51 9.34 2.80
N VAL A 386 -4.42 8.66 3.19
CA VAL A 386 -3.97 8.61 4.57
C VAL A 386 -2.49 8.94 4.63
N VAL A 387 -2.14 9.87 5.52
CA VAL A 387 -0.75 10.21 5.85
C VAL A 387 -0.50 9.88 7.31
N VAL A 388 0.60 9.20 7.60
CA VAL A 388 1.02 8.82 8.94
C VAL A 388 2.37 9.46 9.23
N ILE A 389 2.44 10.33 10.24
CA ILE A 389 3.68 10.98 10.67
C ILE A 389 4.03 10.50 12.07
N VAL A 390 5.17 9.84 12.17
CA VAL A 390 5.65 9.19 13.38
C VAL A 390 7.03 9.72 13.74
N ASP A 391 7.32 9.77 15.02
CA ASP A 391 8.70 9.84 15.51
C ASP A 391 9.27 8.43 15.72
N ASP A 392 10.56 8.35 16.00
CA ASP A 392 11.35 7.13 16.14
C ASP A 392 11.28 6.50 17.54
N ARG A 393 10.34 6.95 18.39
CA ARG A 393 10.26 6.52 19.80
C ARG A 393 9.32 5.34 20.04
N MET A 394 8.88 4.66 18.97
CA MET A 394 8.20 3.36 19.12
C MET A 394 9.24 2.27 19.40
N THR A 395 9.25 1.72 20.60
CA THR A 395 10.15 0.61 20.96
C THR A 395 9.69 -0.71 20.35
N ASP A 396 10.58 -1.71 20.25
CA ASP A 396 10.20 -3.06 19.78
C ASP A 396 9.11 -3.69 20.65
N ASN A 397 9.14 -3.42 21.96
CA ASN A 397 8.11 -3.85 22.91
C ASN A 397 6.73 -3.26 22.56
N ALA A 398 6.69 -1.98 22.17
CA ALA A 398 5.46 -1.36 21.70
C ALA A 398 5.04 -1.90 20.33
N ARG A 399 5.98 -2.19 19.42
CA ARG A 399 5.71 -2.80 18.10
C ARG A 399 4.99 -4.14 18.23
N ASN A 400 5.38 -4.97 19.19
CA ASN A 400 4.76 -6.29 19.40
C ASN A 400 3.31 -6.22 19.91
N LEU A 401 2.87 -5.06 20.40
CA LEU A 401 1.47 -4.85 20.75
C LEU A 401 0.58 -4.62 19.52
N ALA A 402 1.18 -4.33 18.36
CA ALA A 402 0.43 -3.97 17.17
C ALA A 402 -0.44 -5.13 16.72
N SER A 403 -1.69 -4.81 16.37
CA SER A 403 -2.59 -5.79 15.75
C SER A 403 -2.05 -6.24 14.39
N SER A 404 -2.64 -7.29 13.83
CA SER A 404 -2.29 -7.78 12.48
C SER A 404 -2.70 -6.83 11.35
N TYR A 405 -3.47 -5.78 11.67
CA TYR A 405 -3.95 -4.82 10.69
C TYR A 405 -2.83 -3.94 10.16
N ARG A 406 -2.91 -3.64 8.87
CA ARG A 406 -1.93 -2.81 8.16
C ARG A 406 -2.69 -1.86 7.25
N ILE A 407 -2.23 -0.62 7.16
CA ILE A 407 -2.81 0.43 6.32
C ILE A 407 -1.83 0.84 5.23
N ASN A 408 -2.33 0.94 4.00
CA ASN A 408 -1.56 1.49 2.89
C ASN A 408 -1.67 3.02 2.97
N ALA A 409 -0.56 3.69 3.27
CA ALA A 409 -0.52 5.12 3.49
C ALA A 409 0.83 5.71 3.09
N LEU A 410 0.91 7.04 3.08
CA LEU A 410 2.18 7.75 3.10
C LEU A 410 2.69 7.79 4.54
N PHE A 411 3.79 7.12 4.82
CA PHE A 411 4.45 7.17 6.12
C PHE A 411 5.65 8.12 6.09
N ILE A 412 5.73 8.99 7.08
CA ILE A 412 6.83 9.94 7.28
C ILE A 412 7.39 9.72 8.68
N LEU A 413 8.61 9.19 8.77
CA LEU A 413 9.35 9.07 10.02
C LEU A 413 10.19 10.32 10.24
N GLN A 414 9.95 11.05 11.32
CA GLN A 414 10.73 12.21 11.71
C GLN A 414 11.84 11.81 12.65
N LEU A 415 13.09 12.00 12.22
CA LEU A 415 14.26 11.78 13.08
C LEU A 415 14.54 13.03 13.91
N THR A 416 14.82 12.82 15.19
CA THR A 416 15.28 13.88 16.08
C THR A 416 16.80 13.94 16.03
N ILE A 417 17.36 14.90 15.29
CA ILE A 417 18.82 15.08 15.17
C ILE A 417 19.25 16.52 15.42
N ASP A 418 20.47 16.70 15.94
CA ASP A 418 21.01 17.99 16.36
C ASP A 418 21.53 18.87 15.21
N SER A 419 21.89 18.27 14.07
CA SER A 419 22.49 18.99 12.94
C SER A 419 22.16 18.38 11.59
N GLU A 420 22.10 19.21 10.56
CA GLU A 420 21.83 18.76 9.18
C GLU A 420 22.98 17.88 8.64
N PRO A 421 22.68 16.75 7.97
CA PRO A 421 23.70 15.92 7.35
C PRO A 421 24.41 16.66 6.21
N LYS A 422 25.74 16.57 6.18
CA LYS A 422 26.61 17.32 5.26
C LYS A 422 26.80 16.64 3.92
N ASN A 423 26.61 15.32 3.86
CA ASN A 423 26.84 14.50 2.66
C ASN A 423 25.84 13.33 2.59
N PRO A 424 25.73 12.66 1.43
CA PRO A 424 24.84 11.51 1.27
C PRO A 424 25.16 10.32 2.18
N ASP A 425 26.43 10.10 2.54
CA ASP A 425 26.83 8.98 3.39
C ASP A 425 26.32 9.14 4.83
N GLU A 426 26.34 10.37 5.36
CA GLU A 426 25.73 10.72 6.65
C GLU A 426 24.21 10.50 6.64
N VAL A 427 23.54 10.75 5.51
CA VAL A 427 22.11 10.44 5.36
C VAL A 427 21.87 8.95 5.45
N LEU A 428 22.68 8.13 4.77
CA LEU A 428 22.55 6.67 4.80
C LEU A 428 22.74 6.12 6.23
N ILE A 429 23.76 6.59 6.95
CA ILE A 429 24.00 6.20 8.35
C ILE A 429 22.79 6.53 9.23
N LEU A 430 22.23 7.74 9.07
CA LEU A 430 21.04 8.15 9.83
C LEU A 430 19.82 7.28 9.51
N LEU A 431 19.60 6.97 8.23
CA LEU A 431 18.51 6.09 7.80
C LEU A 431 18.69 4.66 8.31
N ASP A 432 19.91 4.12 8.32
CA ASP A 432 20.19 2.78 8.84
C ASP A 432 20.03 2.70 10.37
N SER A 433 20.30 3.79 11.07
CA SER A 433 20.09 3.90 12.53
C SER A 433 18.65 4.22 12.94
N ALA A 434 17.78 4.51 11.97
CA ALA A 434 16.41 4.94 12.25
C ALA A 434 15.59 3.79 12.83
N ASN A 435 14.97 4.02 13.98
CA ASN A 435 14.02 3.07 14.55
C ASN A 435 12.72 3.07 13.72
N ILE A 436 12.61 2.12 12.79
CA ILE A 436 11.48 1.99 11.88
C ILE A 436 10.28 1.23 12.47
N ASN A 437 10.28 0.93 13.76
CA ASN A 437 9.22 0.14 14.39
C ASN A 437 7.84 0.77 14.24
N ALA A 438 7.79 2.11 14.35
CA ALA A 438 6.61 2.94 14.11
C ALA A 438 6.08 2.86 12.66
N LEU A 439 6.89 2.34 11.74
CA LEU A 439 6.56 2.10 10.35
C LEU A 439 6.20 0.64 10.09
N THR A 440 6.98 -0.32 10.63
CA THR A 440 6.77 -1.76 10.37
C THR A 440 5.50 -2.32 11.02
N ALA A 441 5.08 -1.77 12.16
CA ALA A 441 3.86 -2.19 12.83
C ALA A 441 2.59 -1.84 12.03
N PRO A 442 2.40 -0.60 11.56
CA PRO A 442 1.16 -0.22 10.86
C PRO A 442 1.23 -0.26 9.32
N ALA A 443 2.41 -0.23 8.68
CA ALA A 443 2.49 -0.04 7.23
C ALA A 443 2.11 -1.29 6.42
N GLY A 444 1.17 -1.11 5.49
CA GLY A 444 0.80 -2.09 4.49
C GLY A 444 1.81 -2.23 3.34
N PRO A 445 1.63 -3.27 2.49
CA PRO A 445 2.56 -3.60 1.41
C PRO A 445 2.62 -2.55 0.29
N LYS A 446 1.62 -1.68 0.16
CA LYS A 446 1.57 -0.58 -0.84
C LYS A 446 1.87 0.79 -0.23
N SER A 447 2.41 0.83 0.98
CA SER A 447 2.78 2.09 1.63
C SER A 447 4.04 2.68 1.00
N LEU A 448 4.09 4.01 0.94
CA LEU A 448 5.32 4.76 0.69
C LEU A 448 5.91 5.16 2.04
N VAL A 449 7.18 4.89 2.25
CA VAL A 449 7.89 5.22 3.50
C VAL A 449 8.99 6.22 3.21
N LEU A 450 8.91 7.34 3.91
CA LEU A 450 9.85 8.44 3.84
C LEU A 450 10.46 8.68 5.21
N VAL A 451 11.72 9.10 5.22
CA VAL A 451 12.38 9.62 6.41
C VAL A 451 12.55 11.13 6.23
N GLN A 452 12.00 11.89 7.18
CA GLN A 452 12.17 13.32 7.26
C GLN A 452 13.33 13.63 8.21
N ILE A 453 14.33 14.30 7.67
CA ILE A 453 15.46 14.84 8.42
C ILE A 453 15.36 16.36 8.33
N LEU A 454 15.09 17.02 9.45
CA LEU A 454 14.77 18.45 9.51
C LEU A 454 13.62 18.78 8.54
N ASN A 455 13.89 19.55 7.48
CA ASN A 455 12.89 19.97 6.48
C ASN A 455 13.02 19.19 5.15
N LYS A 456 13.78 18.09 5.12
CA LYS A 456 14.03 17.33 3.88
C LYS A 456 13.49 15.91 4.01
N PHE A 457 12.88 15.44 2.93
CA PHE A 457 12.35 14.07 2.80
C PHE A 457 13.27 13.20 1.97
N TYR A 458 13.55 12.01 2.48
CA TYR A 458 14.39 10.98 1.86
C TYR A 458 13.58 9.69 1.69
N PHE A 459 13.75 9.05 0.54
CA PHE A 459 13.09 7.79 0.22
C PHE A 459 13.71 6.66 1.05
N TYR A 460 12.88 5.93 1.78
CA TYR A 460 13.30 4.76 2.55
C TYR A 460 12.90 3.48 1.82
N ARG A 461 11.59 3.27 1.61
CA ARG A 461 11.10 2.11 0.87
C ARG A 461 9.69 2.29 0.37
N GLY A 462 9.24 1.32 -0.40
CA GLY A 462 7.83 1.11 -0.68
C GLY A 462 7.46 1.44 -2.10
N MET A 463 6.40 0.78 -2.57
CA MET A 463 5.83 1.05 -3.86
C MET A 463 4.89 2.23 -3.71
N ALA A 464 5.42 3.44 -3.89
CA ALA A 464 4.52 4.57 -4.06
C ALA A 464 3.58 4.27 -5.23
N ASN A 465 2.32 4.70 -5.10
CA ASN A 465 1.34 4.59 -6.17
C ASN A 465 2.02 5.05 -7.45
N ARG A 466 2.26 4.11 -8.39
CA ARG A 466 3.18 4.26 -9.54
C ARG A 466 2.98 5.52 -10.35
N ALA A 467 1.86 6.15 -10.09
CA ALA A 467 1.29 7.07 -10.97
C ALA A 467 1.10 8.44 -10.25
N HIS A 468 1.30 8.51 -8.92
CA HIS A 468 1.69 9.76 -8.25
C HIS A 468 3.21 9.85 -8.03
N LEU A 469 3.89 8.71 -7.80
CA LEU A 469 5.33 8.64 -7.65
C LEU A 469 5.85 7.28 -8.13
N ASN A 470 6.71 7.28 -9.15
CA ASN A 470 7.39 6.06 -9.56
C ASN A 470 8.65 5.85 -8.71
N THR A 471 8.60 4.86 -7.83
CA THR A 471 9.69 4.50 -6.90
C THR A 471 10.68 3.51 -7.49
N THR A 472 10.46 2.97 -8.70
CA THR A 472 11.34 1.92 -9.26
C THR A 472 12.75 2.38 -9.56
N GLN A 473 12.97 3.69 -9.71
CA GLN A 473 14.28 4.30 -9.93
C GLN A 473 14.81 5.02 -8.69
N LEU A 474 14.05 5.07 -7.60
CA LEU A 474 14.48 5.72 -6.37
C LEU A 474 15.31 4.74 -5.54
N THR A 475 16.55 5.12 -5.28
CA THR A 475 17.42 4.38 -4.38
C THR A 475 17.14 4.78 -2.93
N PHE A 476 17.40 3.86 -2.00
CA PHE A 476 17.42 4.16 -0.57
C PHE A 476 18.25 5.41 -0.28
N GLY A 477 17.73 6.32 0.55
CA GLY A 477 18.36 7.61 0.87
C GLY A 477 18.23 8.69 -0.21
N PHE A 478 17.51 8.45 -1.31
CA PHE A 478 17.32 9.46 -2.35
C PHE A 478 16.46 10.62 -1.84
N LYS A 479 16.93 11.86 -2.02
CA LYS A 479 16.17 13.04 -1.60
C LYS A 479 14.98 13.28 -2.52
N VAL A 480 13.77 13.19 -1.97
CA VAL A 480 12.49 13.31 -2.70
C VAL A 480 11.70 14.58 -2.34
N THR A 481 12.31 15.51 -1.61
CA THR A 481 11.66 16.73 -1.09
C THR A 481 10.91 17.50 -2.18
N SER A 482 11.58 17.79 -3.30
CA SER A 482 10.97 18.51 -4.42
C SER A 482 9.85 17.74 -5.11
N ILE A 483 9.89 16.41 -5.07
CA ILE A 483 8.91 15.52 -5.70
C ILE A 483 7.63 15.45 -4.85
N ILE A 484 7.77 15.48 -3.53
CA ILE A 484 6.64 15.48 -2.59
C ILE A 484 5.98 16.86 -2.52
N GLU A 485 6.78 17.93 -2.62
CA GLU A 485 6.29 19.30 -2.62
C GLU A 485 5.70 19.72 -3.98
N SER A 486 6.06 19.04 -5.07
CA SER A 486 5.41 19.23 -6.37
C SER A 486 4.11 18.43 -6.44
N GLU A 487 2.96 19.09 -6.29
CA GLU A 487 1.69 18.56 -6.79
C GLU A 487 1.84 18.31 -8.30
N VAL A 488 2.06 17.06 -8.74
CA VAL A 488 1.97 16.76 -10.19
C VAL A 488 0.50 16.85 -10.58
N LYS A 489 0.11 18.04 -11.03
CA LYS A 489 -1.21 18.24 -11.63
C LYS A 489 -1.19 17.54 -12.99
N PRO A 490 -2.17 16.70 -13.32
CA PRO A 490 -2.28 16.13 -14.67
C PRO A 490 -2.25 17.21 -15.79
N GLN A 491 -2.65 18.44 -15.45
CA GLN A 491 -2.58 19.64 -16.29
C GLN A 491 -1.15 20.11 -16.58
N GLU A 492 -0.16 19.77 -15.75
CA GLU A 492 1.26 20.04 -15.98
C GLU A 492 1.85 19.06 -16.99
N LEU A 493 1.31 17.84 -17.09
CA LEU A 493 1.71 16.90 -18.15
C LEU A 493 1.40 17.50 -19.53
N GLN A 494 0.20 18.10 -19.67
CA GLN A 494 -0.18 18.81 -20.89
C GLN A 494 0.78 19.96 -21.19
N LYS A 495 1.13 20.79 -20.20
CA LYS A 495 2.09 21.89 -20.39
C LYS A 495 3.47 21.39 -20.80
N LEU A 496 3.95 20.32 -20.18
CA LEU A 496 5.22 19.69 -20.51
C LEU A 496 5.23 19.20 -21.96
N PHE A 497 4.12 18.65 -22.45
CA PHE A 497 3.96 18.30 -23.85
C PHE A 497 3.87 19.51 -24.77
N ASP A 498 3.09 20.53 -24.41
CA ASP A 498 2.98 21.80 -25.13
C ASP A 498 4.34 22.49 -25.30
N GLU A 499 5.27 22.27 -24.37
CA GLU A 499 6.64 22.82 -24.40
C GLU A 499 7.65 21.88 -25.10
N LEU A 500 7.35 20.58 -25.25
CA LEU A 500 8.28 19.62 -25.84
C LEU A 500 8.39 19.80 -27.38
N PRO A 501 9.61 19.95 -27.94
CA PRO A 501 9.82 19.99 -29.39
C PRO A 501 9.43 18.68 -30.07
N ILE A 502 8.90 18.74 -31.30
CA ILE A 502 8.39 17.56 -32.01
C ILE A 502 9.50 16.54 -32.29
N GLU A 503 10.75 17.01 -32.42
CA GLU A 503 11.93 16.18 -32.66
C GLU A 503 12.30 15.32 -31.45
N LYS A 504 11.97 15.76 -30.23
CA LYS A 504 12.26 15.06 -28.96
C LYS A 504 11.16 14.07 -28.54
N ILE A 505 10.05 14.04 -29.26
CA ILE A 505 8.93 13.16 -28.95
C ILE A 505 9.29 11.70 -29.26
N ASN A 506 10.05 11.46 -30.34
CA ASN A 506 10.52 10.11 -30.67
C ASN A 506 11.42 9.53 -29.58
N ASP A 507 12.27 10.36 -28.98
CA ASP A 507 13.18 9.95 -27.90
C ASP A 507 12.43 9.60 -26.61
N THR A 508 11.23 10.14 -26.40
CA THR A 508 10.41 9.90 -25.21
C THR A 508 9.33 8.84 -25.42
N LYS A 509 9.21 8.27 -26.63
CA LYS A 509 8.15 7.31 -27.00
C LYS A 509 8.03 6.11 -26.04
N GLU A 510 9.16 5.51 -25.64
CA GLU A 510 9.16 4.36 -24.73
C GLU A 510 8.71 4.76 -23.31
N ASP A 511 9.13 5.93 -22.84
CA ASP A 511 8.73 6.48 -21.55
C ASP A 511 7.22 6.80 -21.52
N LEU A 512 6.68 7.31 -22.62
CA LEU A 512 5.26 7.62 -22.75
C LEU A 512 4.39 6.36 -22.83
N ALA A 513 4.81 5.36 -23.61
CA ALA A 513 4.16 4.07 -23.64
C ALA A 513 4.17 3.39 -22.26
N ALA A 514 5.27 3.56 -21.50
CA ALA A 514 5.39 3.06 -20.13
C ALA A 514 4.56 3.86 -19.11
N ALA A 515 4.28 5.15 -19.38
CA ALA A 515 3.46 6.01 -18.54
C ALA A 515 1.94 5.74 -18.72
N CYS A 516 1.49 5.26 -19.88
CA CYS A 516 0.08 4.99 -20.16
C CYS A 516 -0.60 4.03 -19.15
N PRO A 517 -0.01 2.87 -18.80
CA PRO A 517 -0.56 2.01 -17.73
C PRO A 517 -0.56 2.66 -16.35
N GLN A 518 0.32 3.65 -16.12
CA GLN A 518 0.40 4.40 -14.86
C GLN A 518 -0.78 5.37 -14.78
N LEU A 519 -0.97 6.20 -15.80
CA LEU A 519 -2.10 7.13 -15.91
C LEU A 519 -3.46 6.40 -15.81
N GLN A 520 -3.59 5.23 -16.46
CA GLN A 520 -4.75 4.33 -16.35
C GLN A 520 -5.09 3.94 -14.91
N ALA A 521 -4.07 3.74 -14.08
CA ALA A 521 -4.22 3.32 -12.71
C ALA A 521 -4.63 4.47 -11.77
N LEU A 522 -4.15 5.70 -12.02
CA LEU A 522 -4.42 6.88 -11.18
C LEU A 522 -5.77 7.49 -11.39
N LEU A 523 -6.07 7.73 -12.66
CA LEU A 523 -7.13 8.66 -12.99
C LEU A 523 -8.41 7.86 -12.98
N ASN A 524 -9.45 8.48 -12.44
CA ASN A 524 -10.79 7.98 -12.68
C ASN A 524 -11.07 8.07 -14.19
N GLN A 525 -12.11 7.37 -14.64
CA GLN A 525 -12.41 7.26 -16.06
C GLN A 525 -12.62 8.61 -16.75
N LYS A 526 -13.19 9.59 -16.04
CA LYS A 526 -13.49 10.92 -16.58
C LYS A 526 -12.20 11.71 -16.79
N ASP A 527 -11.35 11.76 -15.77
CA ASP A 527 -10.09 12.52 -15.83
C ASP A 527 -9.10 11.89 -16.81
N LEU A 528 -9.10 10.55 -16.93
CA LEU A 528 -8.31 9.82 -17.91
C LEU A 528 -8.74 10.15 -19.35
N GLN A 529 -10.05 10.26 -19.58
CA GLN A 529 -10.62 10.62 -20.87
C GLN A 529 -10.31 12.07 -21.23
N GLU A 530 -10.47 13.01 -20.29
CA GLU A 530 -10.12 14.42 -20.47
C GLU A 530 -8.62 14.60 -20.76
N LEU A 531 -7.75 13.92 -20.01
CA LEU A 531 -6.30 13.95 -20.24
C LEU A 531 -5.92 13.35 -21.60
N SER A 532 -6.45 12.18 -21.95
CA SER A 532 -6.19 11.53 -23.24
C SER A 532 -6.58 12.44 -24.41
N MET A 533 -7.78 13.03 -24.36
CA MET A 533 -8.24 13.98 -25.38
C MET A 533 -7.37 15.24 -25.46
N SER A 534 -6.96 15.77 -24.32
CA SER A 534 -6.12 16.97 -24.27
C SER A 534 -4.72 16.73 -24.84
N LEU A 535 -4.10 15.59 -24.50
CA LEU A 535 -2.80 15.18 -25.02
C LEU A 535 -2.87 14.95 -26.54
N VAL A 536 -3.85 14.20 -27.03
CA VAL A 536 -4.03 13.99 -28.48
C VAL A 536 -4.21 15.32 -29.21
N LYS A 537 -5.00 16.25 -28.66
CA LYS A 537 -5.22 17.58 -29.25
C LYS A 537 -3.94 18.42 -29.31
N SER A 538 -3.15 18.45 -28.24
CA SER A 538 -1.87 19.16 -28.17
C SER A 538 -0.92 18.64 -29.25
N PHE A 539 -0.82 17.33 -29.38
CA PHE A 539 -0.01 16.65 -30.39
C PHE A 539 -0.44 16.95 -31.83
N SER A 540 -1.73 16.84 -32.14
CA SER A 540 -2.25 17.19 -33.46
C SER A 540 -1.97 18.65 -33.82
N THR A 541 -2.08 19.55 -32.85
CA THR A 541 -1.78 20.98 -33.04
C THR A 541 -0.30 21.20 -33.37
N LYS A 542 0.61 20.52 -32.67
CA LYS A 542 2.06 20.59 -32.95
C LYS A 542 2.42 20.06 -34.33
N LEU A 543 1.83 18.94 -34.72
CA LEU A 543 2.02 18.38 -36.05
C LEU A 543 1.57 19.35 -37.13
N SER A 544 0.38 19.94 -36.97
CA SER A 544 -0.15 20.96 -37.88
C SER A 544 0.78 22.17 -37.98
N ASN A 545 1.29 22.66 -36.85
CA ASN A 545 2.23 23.79 -36.81
C ASN A 545 3.58 23.48 -37.46
N ALA A 546 4.09 22.25 -37.31
CA ALA A 546 5.34 21.82 -37.94
C ALA A 546 5.22 21.72 -39.47
N ILE A 547 4.04 21.32 -39.96
CA ILE A 547 3.76 21.17 -41.40
C ILE A 547 3.31 22.50 -42.04
N ALA A 548 2.80 23.45 -41.24
CA ALA A 548 2.27 24.73 -41.72
C ALA A 548 3.23 25.52 -42.63
N PRO A 549 4.55 25.62 -42.37
CA PRO A 549 5.47 26.34 -43.27
C PRO A 549 5.54 25.72 -44.66
N LEU A 550 5.61 24.38 -44.77
CA LEU A 550 5.62 23.66 -46.05
C LEU A 550 4.29 23.79 -46.77
N ARG A 551 3.18 23.70 -46.03
CA ARG A 551 1.84 23.89 -46.56
C ARG A 551 1.65 25.31 -47.09
N ASN A 552 2.08 26.32 -46.35
CA ASN A 552 2.00 27.72 -46.75
C ASN A 552 2.90 28.02 -47.95
N ALA A 553 4.10 27.45 -48.01
CA ALA A 553 5.00 27.58 -49.15
C ALA A 553 4.40 26.96 -50.42
N TYR A 554 3.78 25.78 -50.29
CA TYR A 554 3.05 25.14 -51.38
C TYR A 554 1.85 25.97 -51.84
N ILE A 555 1.00 26.44 -50.92
CA ILE A 555 -0.18 27.25 -51.25
C ILE A 555 0.22 28.58 -51.91
N HIS A 556 1.25 29.26 -51.38
CA HIS A 556 1.75 30.51 -51.97
C HIS A 556 2.27 30.27 -53.39
N PHE A 557 3.10 29.24 -53.58
CA PHE A 557 3.59 28.88 -54.89
C PHE A 557 2.44 28.58 -55.87
N PHE A 558 1.47 27.79 -55.44
CA PHE A 558 0.34 27.39 -56.26
C PHE A 558 -0.58 28.57 -56.63
N LYS A 559 -0.80 29.50 -55.69
CA LYS A 559 -1.70 30.63 -55.88
C LYS A 559 -1.08 31.76 -56.70
N ASP A 560 0.18 32.07 -56.44
CA ASP A 560 0.79 33.32 -56.90
C ASP A 560 1.87 33.11 -57.98
N GLU A 561 2.43 31.90 -58.11
CA GLU A 561 3.57 31.61 -58.99
C GLU A 561 3.33 30.51 -60.03
N TYR A 562 2.33 29.64 -59.85
CA TYR A 562 2.14 28.45 -60.69
C TYR A 562 1.60 28.77 -62.09
N GLN A 563 2.25 28.19 -63.11
CA GLN A 563 1.82 28.24 -64.51
C GLN A 563 1.85 26.84 -65.11
N ALA A 564 0.67 26.27 -65.40
CA ALA A 564 0.54 24.93 -65.96
C ALA A 564 1.25 24.75 -67.33
N THR A 565 1.49 25.86 -68.05
CA THR A 565 2.20 25.86 -69.33
C THR A 565 3.72 25.91 -69.21
N ASP A 566 4.26 26.12 -68.00
CA ASP A 566 5.71 26.20 -67.74
C ASP A 566 6.24 24.90 -67.10
N PRO A 567 7.11 24.14 -67.80
CA PRO A 567 7.67 22.90 -67.28
C PRO A 567 8.45 23.04 -65.96
N GLU A 568 9.09 24.19 -65.71
CA GLU A 568 9.83 24.43 -64.46
C GLU A 568 8.87 24.72 -63.29
N SER A 569 7.74 25.38 -63.54
CA SER A 569 6.66 25.55 -62.56
C SER A 569 6.02 24.22 -62.16
N VAL A 570 5.74 23.33 -63.11
CA VAL A 570 5.23 21.96 -62.84
C VAL A 570 6.25 21.14 -62.05
N LYS A 571 7.54 21.29 -62.34
CA LYS A 571 8.61 20.59 -61.59
C LYS A 571 8.75 21.11 -60.17
N LYS A 572 8.64 22.42 -59.95
CA LYS A 572 8.68 23.07 -58.63
C LYS A 572 7.45 22.70 -57.79
N GLU A 573 6.26 22.61 -58.40
CA GLU A 573 5.04 22.09 -57.77
C GLU A 573 5.26 20.67 -57.24
N ASN A 574 5.68 19.75 -58.10
CA ASN A 574 5.92 18.36 -57.75
C ASN A 574 6.98 18.20 -56.66
N THR A 575 7.97 19.09 -56.62
CA THR A 575 9.01 19.09 -55.58
C THR A 575 8.44 19.51 -54.23
N LEU A 576 7.74 20.65 -54.17
CA LEU A 576 7.11 21.14 -52.93
C LEU A 576 6.03 20.18 -52.41
N LEU A 577 5.24 19.61 -53.32
CA LEU A 577 4.24 18.59 -53.01
C LEU A 577 4.88 17.30 -52.50
N GLY A 578 5.96 16.86 -53.14
CA GLY A 578 6.74 15.71 -52.72
C GLY A 578 7.32 15.89 -51.32
N GLU A 579 7.93 17.04 -51.04
CA GLU A 579 8.46 17.39 -49.72
C GLU A 579 7.38 17.44 -48.65
N LEU A 580 6.22 18.05 -48.96
CA LEU A 580 5.06 18.09 -48.06
C LEU A 580 4.55 16.68 -47.74
N ARG A 581 4.41 15.82 -48.75
CA ARG A 581 3.94 14.43 -48.60
C ARG A 581 4.93 13.58 -47.80
N ILE A 582 6.21 13.65 -48.13
CA ILE A 582 7.27 12.88 -47.45
C ILE A 582 7.35 13.28 -45.98
N THR A 583 7.37 14.59 -45.71
CA THR A 583 7.47 15.10 -44.33
C THR A 583 6.24 14.74 -43.51
N THR A 584 5.05 14.87 -44.10
CA THR A 584 3.79 14.49 -43.42
C THR A 584 3.76 12.99 -43.11
N LYS A 585 4.10 12.13 -44.08
CA LYS A 585 4.13 10.66 -43.86
C LYS A 585 5.19 10.26 -42.83
N HIS A 586 6.37 10.89 -42.85
CA HIS A 586 7.42 10.59 -41.89
C HIS A 586 7.00 10.96 -40.47
N MET A 587 6.46 12.17 -40.28
CA MET A 587 5.98 12.61 -38.97
C MET A 587 4.79 11.78 -38.47
N GLN A 588 3.84 11.41 -39.35
CA GLN A 588 2.73 10.53 -38.97
C GLN A 588 3.21 9.14 -38.53
N ARG A 589 4.06 8.48 -39.33
CA ARG A 589 4.59 7.14 -39.01
C ARG A 589 5.33 7.12 -37.68
N ASP A 590 6.08 8.17 -37.39
CA ASP A 590 6.89 8.26 -36.19
C ASP A 590 6.01 8.49 -34.93
N LEU A 591 4.91 9.23 -35.08
CA LEU A 591 4.02 9.65 -33.98
C LEU A 591 2.82 8.73 -33.74
N GLU A 592 2.41 7.95 -34.73
CA GLU A 592 1.27 7.02 -34.67
C GLU A 592 1.31 6.05 -33.47
N PRO A 593 2.46 5.51 -33.06
CA PRO A 593 2.55 4.66 -31.85
C PRO A 593 2.24 5.39 -30.54
N VAL A 594 2.58 6.69 -30.45
CA VAL A 594 2.35 7.51 -29.24
C VAL A 594 0.86 7.88 -29.16
N ILE A 595 0.28 8.33 -30.28
CA ILE A 595 -1.15 8.60 -30.40
C ILE A 595 -1.97 7.34 -30.07
N SER A 596 -1.58 6.20 -30.64
CA SER A 596 -2.20 4.91 -30.36
C SER A 596 -2.09 4.53 -28.89
N SER A 597 -0.96 4.83 -28.22
CA SER A 597 -0.78 4.55 -26.80
C SER A 597 -1.70 5.40 -25.93
N PHE A 598 -1.91 6.68 -26.28
CA PHE A 598 -2.84 7.56 -25.56
C PHE A 598 -4.32 7.24 -25.83
N ALA A 599 -4.65 6.82 -27.06
CA ALA A 599 -6.00 6.38 -27.41
C ALA A 599 -6.36 5.05 -26.71
N ASN A 600 -5.41 4.12 -26.65
CA ASN A 600 -5.58 2.83 -25.97
C ASN A 600 -5.58 2.95 -24.43
N MET A 601 -5.38 4.15 -23.90
CA MET A 601 -5.40 4.43 -22.47
C MET A 601 -6.76 4.09 -21.82
N MET A 602 -7.86 3.91 -22.56
CA MET A 602 -9.18 3.64 -21.98
C MET A 602 -9.53 2.15 -21.73
N SER A 603 -8.76 1.18 -22.25
CA SER A 603 -9.27 -0.19 -22.48
C SER A 603 -9.09 -1.22 -21.33
N SER A 604 -8.31 -0.93 -20.28
CA SER A 604 -7.78 -1.98 -19.37
C SER A 604 -8.56 -2.26 -18.07
N LYS A 605 -9.68 -1.57 -17.79
CA LYS A 605 -10.32 -1.58 -16.45
C LYS A 605 -11.52 -2.53 -16.24
N ARG A 606 -11.63 -3.68 -16.93
CA ARG A 606 -12.70 -4.68 -16.64
C ARG A 606 -12.21 -6.16 -16.54
N THR A 607 -12.24 -6.65 -15.29
CA THR A 607 -12.54 -8.04 -14.83
C THR A 607 -11.46 -9.14 -14.80
N SER A 608 -11.75 -10.18 -14.01
CA SER A 608 -10.85 -11.00 -13.19
C SER A 608 -10.75 -12.48 -13.63
N LYS A 609 -9.75 -12.84 -14.46
CA LYS A 609 -8.96 -14.11 -14.44
C LYS A 609 -8.11 -14.23 -15.71
N ARG A 610 -6.79 -14.42 -15.53
CA ARG A 610 -5.74 -13.92 -16.45
C ARG A 610 -5.39 -14.79 -17.67
N THR A 611 -5.73 -16.07 -17.73
CA THR A 611 -5.09 -16.99 -18.71
C THR A 611 -5.99 -17.50 -19.84
N HIS A 612 -7.29 -17.68 -19.63
CA HIS A 612 -8.21 -18.03 -20.73
C HIS A 612 -8.67 -16.79 -21.53
N ASP A 613 -8.53 -15.62 -20.93
CA ASP A 613 -8.95 -14.34 -21.48
C ASP A 613 -7.97 -13.77 -22.49
N LEU A 614 -6.66 -14.07 -22.44
CA LEU A 614 -5.67 -13.38 -23.26
C LEU A 614 -5.86 -13.64 -24.77
N LYS A 615 -6.23 -14.85 -25.17
CA LYS A 615 -6.51 -15.17 -26.59
C LYS A 615 -7.88 -14.68 -27.05
N TRP A 616 -8.85 -14.60 -26.15
CA TRP A 616 -10.19 -14.06 -26.46
C TRP A 616 -10.19 -12.52 -26.48
N LEU A 617 -9.48 -11.88 -25.54
CA LEU A 617 -9.19 -10.45 -25.44
C LEU A 617 -8.31 -9.96 -26.57
N VAL A 618 -7.29 -10.69 -27.02
CA VAL A 618 -6.54 -10.28 -28.23
C VAL A 618 -7.48 -10.27 -29.44
N ARG A 619 -8.38 -11.25 -29.56
CA ARG A 619 -9.36 -11.29 -30.67
C ARG A 619 -10.45 -10.24 -30.54
N GLN A 620 -10.97 -10.00 -29.34
CA GLN A 620 -11.97 -8.96 -29.05
C GLN A 620 -11.38 -7.55 -29.06
N ALA A 621 -10.12 -7.35 -28.65
CA ALA A 621 -9.39 -6.09 -28.75
C ALA A 621 -9.01 -5.80 -30.19
N GLN A 622 -8.68 -6.79 -31.02
CA GLN A 622 -8.53 -6.57 -32.45
C GLN A 622 -9.87 -6.17 -33.09
N ILE A 623 -10.97 -6.84 -32.73
CA ILE A 623 -12.30 -6.53 -33.27
C ILE A 623 -12.80 -5.16 -32.78
N LYS A 624 -12.64 -4.83 -31.48
CA LYS A 624 -13.00 -3.53 -30.92
C LYS A 624 -12.06 -2.42 -31.33
N SER A 625 -10.75 -2.66 -31.46
CA SER A 625 -9.79 -1.70 -32.02
C SER A 625 -10.13 -1.41 -33.47
N ASN A 626 -10.50 -2.41 -34.27
CA ASN A 626 -10.98 -2.16 -35.63
C ASN A 626 -12.30 -1.36 -35.64
N ILE A 627 -13.22 -1.61 -34.70
CA ILE A 627 -14.51 -0.88 -34.58
C ILE A 627 -14.33 0.53 -33.97
N GLU A 628 -13.40 0.73 -33.03
CA GLU A 628 -13.09 2.01 -32.39
C GLU A 628 -12.17 2.86 -33.25
N SER A 629 -11.19 2.29 -33.96
CA SER A 629 -10.46 2.98 -35.02
C SER A 629 -11.42 3.46 -36.11
N LEU A 630 -12.48 2.70 -36.43
CA LEU A 630 -13.58 3.15 -37.30
C LEU A 630 -14.43 4.30 -36.70
N LYS A 631 -14.54 4.39 -35.37
CA LYS A 631 -15.30 5.45 -34.67
C LYS A 631 -14.47 6.69 -34.31
N LEU A 632 -13.14 6.54 -34.23
CA LEU A 632 -12.17 7.56 -33.81
C LEU A 632 -11.28 8.02 -34.96
N MET A 633 -11.54 7.60 -36.21
CA MET A 633 -10.88 8.21 -37.36
C MET A 633 -11.08 9.72 -37.27
N THR A 634 -9.99 10.46 -37.08
CA THR A 634 -10.03 11.91 -37.20
C THR A 634 -10.44 12.25 -38.62
N CYS A 635 -11.03 13.43 -38.83
CA CYS A 635 -11.37 13.88 -40.18
C CYS A 635 -10.17 13.83 -41.13
N GLU A 636 -8.95 13.95 -40.61
CA GLU A 636 -7.69 13.84 -41.35
C GLU A 636 -7.34 12.40 -41.75
N THR A 637 -7.59 11.41 -40.88
CA THR A 637 -7.39 9.99 -41.23
C THR A 637 -8.45 9.50 -42.23
N LEU A 638 -9.71 9.93 -42.05
CA LEU A 638 -10.79 9.66 -43.01
C LEU A 638 -10.52 10.32 -44.36
N ALA A 639 -10.10 11.59 -44.36
CA ALA A 639 -9.69 12.30 -45.58
C ALA A 639 -8.47 11.64 -46.24
N GLY A 640 -7.49 11.16 -45.46
CA GLY A 640 -6.34 10.43 -45.99
C GLY A 640 -6.71 9.09 -46.63
N TYR A 641 -7.61 8.31 -46.02
CA TYR A 641 -8.13 7.07 -46.62
C TYR A 641 -9.02 7.33 -47.84
N LEU A 642 -9.82 8.41 -47.79
CA LEU A 642 -10.62 8.87 -48.93
C LEU A 642 -9.71 9.35 -50.05
N GLU A 643 -8.62 10.07 -49.79
CA GLU A 643 -7.62 10.47 -50.79
C GLU A 643 -6.93 9.24 -51.37
N GLU A 644 -6.48 8.29 -50.54
CA GLU A 644 -5.79 7.09 -51.00
C GLU A 644 -6.70 6.20 -51.89
N HIS A 645 -7.97 6.05 -51.52
CA HIS A 645 -8.94 5.31 -52.35
C HIS A 645 -9.51 6.11 -53.53
N ALA A 646 -9.64 7.43 -53.41
CA ALA A 646 -10.08 8.32 -54.50
C ALA A 646 -8.99 8.47 -55.57
N MET A 647 -7.71 8.38 -55.20
CA MET A 647 -6.58 8.41 -56.13
C MET A 647 -6.56 7.16 -57.03
N ASP A 648 -7.00 6.01 -56.50
CA ASP A 648 -7.17 4.77 -57.26
C ASP A 648 -8.48 4.73 -58.08
N MET A 649 -9.48 5.57 -57.76
CA MET A 649 -10.83 5.55 -58.35
C MET A 649 -11.21 6.80 -59.17
N GLY A 650 -10.43 7.87 -59.16
CA GLY A 650 -10.70 9.11 -59.92
C GLY A 650 -11.85 9.97 -59.36
N VAL A 651 -11.92 10.17 -58.05
CA VAL A 651 -13.06 10.83 -57.36
C VAL A 651 -12.72 12.26 -56.91
N MET A 652 -13.67 13.21 -57.02
CA MET A 652 -13.51 14.63 -56.64
C MET A 652 -14.43 15.05 -55.48
N LEU A 653 -13.94 15.93 -54.60
CA LEU A 653 -14.67 16.50 -53.44
C LEU A 653 -14.78 18.03 -53.54
N LEU A 654 -15.99 18.58 -53.41
CA LEU A 654 -16.26 20.03 -53.52
C LEU A 654 -17.00 20.57 -52.28
N ASN A 655 -16.59 21.75 -51.80
CA ASN A 655 -17.39 22.52 -50.82
C ASN A 655 -18.39 23.40 -51.56
N ILE A 656 -19.68 23.30 -51.18
CA ILE A 656 -20.74 24.11 -51.78
C ILE A 656 -21.34 25.03 -50.71
N GLU A 657 -21.31 26.33 -50.97
CA GLU A 657 -21.86 27.34 -50.07
C GLU A 657 -23.39 27.46 -50.29
N THR A 658 -24.18 27.04 -49.30
CA THR A 658 -25.62 26.76 -49.47
C THR A 658 -26.44 27.94 -49.98
N ASN A 659 -26.20 29.16 -49.49
CA ASN A 659 -26.99 30.34 -49.91
C ASN A 659 -26.67 30.78 -51.35
N SER A 660 -25.40 30.67 -51.75
CA SER A 660 -24.92 31.01 -53.08
C SER A 660 -25.37 29.97 -54.10
N TYR A 661 -25.37 28.69 -53.72
CA TYR A 661 -25.89 27.58 -54.52
C TYR A 661 -27.41 27.65 -54.72
N CYS A 662 -28.18 27.97 -53.67
CA CYS A 662 -29.63 28.19 -53.82
C CYS A 662 -29.94 29.35 -54.79
N ARG A 663 -29.13 30.42 -54.82
CA ARG A 663 -29.29 31.52 -55.80
C ARG A 663 -28.92 31.10 -57.22
N LEU A 664 -27.92 30.23 -57.38
CA LEU A 664 -27.55 29.64 -58.67
C LEU A 664 -28.70 28.79 -59.23
N LEU A 665 -29.30 27.94 -58.39
CA LEU A 665 -30.41 27.06 -58.77
C LEU A 665 -31.69 27.80 -59.18
N VAL A 666 -31.91 29.01 -58.64
CA VAL A 666 -33.06 29.85 -59.01
C VAL A 666 -32.88 30.51 -60.39
N ASN A 667 -31.65 30.56 -60.93
CA ASN A 667 -31.31 31.26 -62.18
C ASN A 667 -30.86 30.33 -63.32
N LEU A 668 -31.36 29.09 -63.36
CA LEU A 668 -30.98 28.04 -64.32
C LEU A 668 -31.54 28.21 -65.75
N ASP A 669 -31.74 29.44 -66.23
CA ASP A 669 -32.28 29.72 -67.57
C ASP A 669 -31.18 29.84 -68.66
N SER A 670 -29.92 29.61 -68.31
CA SER A 670 -28.77 29.73 -69.22
C SER A 670 -28.19 28.37 -69.61
N ALA A 671 -27.74 28.25 -70.86
CA ALA A 671 -27.19 27.00 -71.41
C ALA A 671 -25.81 26.62 -70.84
N ALA A 672 -25.16 27.55 -70.13
CA ALA A 672 -23.89 27.33 -69.44
C ALA A 672 -24.02 27.89 -68.02
N ILE A 673 -23.91 27.01 -67.02
CA ILE A 673 -24.07 27.35 -65.60
C ILE A 673 -22.68 27.58 -65.02
N ASP A 674 -22.40 28.80 -64.56
CA ASP A 674 -21.17 29.15 -63.86
C ASP A 674 -21.35 29.01 -62.34
N ALA A 675 -20.83 27.91 -61.78
CA ALA A 675 -20.92 27.60 -60.37
C ALA A 675 -19.72 28.09 -59.53
N SER A 676 -18.78 28.83 -60.14
CA SER A 676 -17.55 29.29 -59.46
C SER A 676 -17.82 30.16 -58.22
N LEU A 677 -18.94 30.86 -58.18
CA LEU A 677 -19.35 31.73 -57.07
C LEU A 677 -19.87 30.97 -55.83
N CYS A 678 -20.16 29.68 -55.94
CA CYS A 678 -20.68 28.87 -54.84
C CYS A 678 -19.86 27.59 -54.56
N CYS A 679 -18.86 27.31 -55.39
CA CYS A 679 -17.98 26.16 -55.26
C CYS A 679 -16.56 26.65 -54.95
N ASP A 680 -16.05 26.31 -53.78
CA ASP A 680 -14.65 26.56 -53.40
C ASP A 680 -13.97 25.22 -53.13
N LEU A 681 -12.72 25.06 -53.56
CA LEU A 681 -11.97 23.84 -53.27
C LEU A 681 -11.59 23.86 -51.78
N ASP A 682 -11.78 22.74 -51.09
CA ASP A 682 -11.27 22.64 -49.72
C ASP A 682 -9.75 22.75 -49.76
N SER A 683 -9.20 23.77 -49.09
CA SER A 683 -7.74 24.01 -49.04
C SER A 683 -6.91 22.84 -48.50
N ARG A 684 -7.55 21.81 -47.93
CA ARG A 684 -6.91 20.58 -47.46
C ARG A 684 -6.79 19.51 -48.56
N VAL A 685 -7.48 19.66 -49.69
CA VAL A 685 -7.47 18.70 -50.81
C VAL A 685 -6.55 19.25 -51.91
N LEU A 686 -5.49 18.51 -52.21
CA LEU A 686 -4.52 18.86 -53.25
C LEU A 686 -5.15 18.69 -54.65
N HIS A 687 -5.09 19.74 -55.48
CA HIS A 687 -5.70 19.77 -56.80
C HIS A 687 -5.14 18.67 -57.72
N LEU A 688 -6.01 18.01 -58.49
CA LEU A 688 -5.67 16.99 -59.49
C LEU A 688 -6.00 17.54 -60.88
N GLU A 689 -5.04 17.41 -61.80
CA GLU A 689 -5.12 17.84 -63.19
C GLU A 689 -6.00 16.84 -64.01
N GLY A 690 -6.93 17.34 -64.85
CA GLY A 690 -7.54 16.56 -65.93
C GLY A 690 -9.00 16.07 -65.79
N LEU A 691 -9.91 16.80 -65.14
CA LEU A 691 -11.35 16.43 -65.11
C LEU A 691 -12.26 17.55 -65.64
N ASP A 692 -13.02 17.21 -66.69
CA ASP A 692 -14.07 18.03 -67.31
C ASP A 692 -15.47 17.65 -66.74
N ALA A 693 -15.88 18.31 -65.64
CA ALA A 693 -17.25 18.46 -65.10
C ALA A 693 -18.14 17.24 -64.70
N GLY A 694 -18.88 17.39 -63.58
CA GLY A 694 -20.05 16.56 -63.20
C GLY A 694 -20.80 17.01 -61.91
N ILE A 695 -22.13 17.17 -61.97
CA ILE A 695 -23.18 17.34 -60.91
C ILE A 695 -23.88 16.03 -60.38
N ILE A 696 -23.87 15.69 -59.07
CA ILE A 696 -24.90 14.78 -58.47
C ILE A 696 -26.04 15.61 -57.88
N LEU A 697 -27.26 15.34 -58.35
CA LEU A 697 -28.51 15.88 -57.79
C LEU A 697 -29.02 15.00 -56.64
N GLU A 698 -29.45 15.64 -55.55
CA GLU A 698 -30.31 15.01 -54.55
C GLU A 698 -31.71 14.81 -55.18
N GLN A 699 -32.08 13.57 -55.50
CA GLN A 699 -33.46 13.24 -55.81
C GLN A 699 -33.93 12.13 -54.88
N SER A 700 -35.01 12.41 -54.15
CA SER A 700 -35.88 11.38 -53.58
C SER A 700 -36.20 10.35 -54.67
N GLN A 701 -35.67 9.14 -54.53
CA GLN A 701 -35.89 8.03 -55.47
C GLN A 701 -37.27 7.38 -55.28
N SER A 702 -38.14 7.95 -54.44
CA SER A 702 -39.48 7.41 -54.15
C SER A 702 -40.29 7.14 -55.42
N ASP A 703 -40.10 7.96 -56.46
CA ASP A 703 -40.95 7.97 -57.66
C ASP A 703 -40.20 7.68 -58.98
N HIS A 704 -38.93 7.22 -58.91
CA HIS A 704 -38.10 7.00 -60.09
C HIS A 704 -38.32 5.61 -60.73
N ASN A 705 -38.67 5.55 -62.01
CA ASN A 705 -38.97 4.31 -62.75
C ASN A 705 -37.97 3.95 -63.88
N GLY A 706 -36.80 4.60 -63.92
CA GLY A 706 -35.72 4.32 -64.89
C GLY A 706 -34.71 3.25 -64.45
N ARG A 707 -33.77 2.89 -65.34
CA ARG A 707 -32.74 1.84 -65.13
C ARG A 707 -31.79 2.08 -63.93
N LEU A 708 -31.86 3.24 -63.29
CA LEU A 708 -31.08 3.63 -62.11
C LEU A 708 -31.84 3.42 -60.78
N ARG A 709 -33.05 2.85 -60.80
CA ARG A 709 -33.79 2.48 -59.58
C ARG A 709 -33.00 1.40 -58.81
N SER A 710 -32.58 1.73 -57.60
CA SER A 710 -31.86 0.80 -56.69
C SER A 710 -32.63 -0.52 -56.53
N GLN A 711 -31.93 -1.65 -56.68
CA GLN A 711 -32.50 -2.98 -56.40
C GLN A 711 -32.72 -3.24 -54.89
N ALA A 712 -32.17 -2.40 -54.01
CA ALA A 712 -32.21 -2.56 -52.55
C ALA A 712 -33.25 -1.66 -51.84
N GLY A 713 -34.04 -0.87 -52.60
CA GLY A 713 -35.15 -0.08 -52.07
C GLY A 713 -34.84 1.38 -51.72
N PRO A 714 -35.88 2.20 -51.45
CA PRO A 714 -35.82 3.68 -51.39
C PRO A 714 -35.14 4.26 -50.14
N THR A 715 -34.70 3.42 -49.21
CA THR A 715 -34.12 3.83 -47.91
C THR A 715 -32.61 3.63 -47.80
N HIS A 716 -31.93 3.30 -48.90
CA HIS A 716 -30.47 3.18 -48.90
C HIS A 716 -29.84 4.51 -49.33
N PRO A 717 -29.15 5.23 -48.43
CA PRO A 717 -28.49 6.48 -48.78
C PRO A 717 -27.23 6.22 -49.62
N ILE A 718 -27.06 7.02 -50.68
CA ILE A 718 -25.75 7.26 -51.30
C ILE A 718 -25.07 8.34 -50.46
N LEU A 719 -23.77 8.15 -50.19
CA LEU A 719 -22.97 8.79 -49.14
C LEU A 719 -23.10 10.34 -49.14
N ALA A 720 -23.75 10.89 -48.11
CA ALA A 720 -23.69 12.32 -47.78
C ALA A 720 -22.68 12.51 -46.64
N VAL A 721 -21.68 13.37 -46.83
CA VAL A 721 -20.66 13.66 -45.81
C VAL A 721 -21.02 14.99 -45.12
N PRO A 722 -21.03 15.06 -43.77
CA PRO A 722 -21.31 16.30 -43.06
C PRO A 722 -20.26 17.38 -43.35
N TYR A 723 -20.68 18.64 -43.36
CA TYR A 723 -19.86 19.82 -43.63
C TYR A 723 -18.62 19.87 -42.72
N LEU A 724 -17.42 19.75 -43.31
CA LEU A 724 -16.16 19.54 -42.59
C LEU A 724 -15.41 20.84 -42.23
N GLY A 725 -16.04 22.01 -42.32
CA GLY A 725 -15.44 23.31 -41.98
C GLY A 725 -15.94 23.83 -40.63
N GLN A 726 -15.06 23.99 -39.64
CA GLN A 726 -15.41 24.56 -38.32
C GLN A 726 -15.55 26.10 -38.33
N ASP A 727 -15.02 26.78 -39.34
CA ASP A 727 -14.78 28.24 -39.27
C ASP A 727 -15.60 29.08 -40.28
N LYS A 728 -16.43 28.46 -41.13
CA LYS A 728 -17.20 29.15 -42.18
C LYS A 728 -18.65 28.64 -42.30
N GLY A 729 -19.49 29.01 -41.33
CA GLY A 729 -20.96 28.99 -41.44
C GLY A 729 -21.65 27.63 -41.62
N ILE A 730 -22.93 27.66 -42.05
CA ILE A 730 -23.79 26.49 -42.31
C ILE A 730 -23.71 26.17 -43.81
N GLY A 731 -23.26 24.96 -44.17
CA GLY A 731 -23.17 24.51 -45.56
C GLY A 731 -23.31 22.99 -45.75
N SER A 732 -23.18 22.50 -46.99
CA SER A 732 -23.20 21.06 -47.34
C SER A 732 -21.99 20.69 -48.23
N MET A 733 -21.44 19.48 -48.09
CA MET A 733 -20.33 18.97 -48.91
C MET A 733 -20.83 17.82 -49.78
N LEU A 734 -20.45 17.79 -51.07
CA LEU A 734 -20.90 16.79 -52.03
C LEU A 734 -19.72 15.94 -52.51
N ALA A 735 -19.89 14.62 -52.56
CA ALA A 735 -18.88 13.68 -53.06
C ALA A 735 -19.41 12.93 -54.28
N TRP A 736 -18.68 12.90 -55.40
CA TRP A 736 -19.03 12.12 -56.60
C TRP A 736 -17.91 11.12 -56.96
N VAL A 737 -18.25 9.83 -56.95
CA VAL A 737 -17.60 8.70 -57.66
C VAL A 737 -17.88 8.65 -59.18
N CYS A 738 -16.87 8.85 -60.04
CA CYS A 738 -17.03 8.67 -61.49
C CYS A 738 -17.07 7.20 -61.90
#